data_AF-A0AA43RXF5-F1
#
_entry.id   AF-A0AA43RXF5-F1
#
_cell.length_a   1.000
_cell.length_b   1.000
_cell.length_c   1.000
_cell.angle_alpha   90.00
_cell.angle_beta   90.00
_cell.angle_gamma   90.00
#
_symmetry.space_group_name_H-M   'P 1'
#
loop_
_entity.id
_entity.type
_entity.pdbx_description
1 polymer ?
#
loop_
_entity_poly.entity_id
_entity_poly.type
_entity_poly.pdbx_seq_one_letter_code
_entity_poly.pdbx_strand_id
1 'polypeptide(L)'
;MNKIIKKVLTIAITLTVVFGVYQVDSLAATDEAGNNNSLLTRLVVEREQVRPGDYFDVYYEVLNGSYSLIPKELDTVEIRLPAEAKYEGAVIDTSFGTDDEYYYNIKSHTIYYSPKKIAMRSKNYIRISMVIPKEGRVGDQLEVTAIAPNGSGIKELSVQSPTITSPVFEGVLESNRAEDTLIGDTVEYQLNISNTGNWKSEITYLTIYKDPNFILDQNTVKVFIDGQENKNYQVKFDDKTYGLNIGPVAPNSNVVLKYEGTIKNEAFQKTVVGQVDVQSSFRWPSDPIDTGYIWDASFNDNNDYLVTKVVNIIYNNNDATGGGMLNGEAIYGKPYSLATNSYTKTGYEFKGWTTTPGGQTVDYTDEHQFTAFNLENDLDLYPVWKIADYAITYNGNGSTAGTMTNGVANYGQKLALSKNAFERDGYTFKGWSTKTDGQVEYTDGQVFDPWNQDKGLDLYAVWEANEYTITYHDTGATSGSMDADTVTYDDNFTLAANQYEKFGYDFKGWSDQENGQVVYCDVYKFLPYNELNGLDLYPVWSAKTVTVTYDGNGATSGNMTSDPAVFDQSVTLTPNAYTRTGYSFKGWATSADGDVVYADGYTFTKWDREFGLKIYAVWSPNTYAITYHGNGETSGTMDQGTLTFDEKNQLAKNAYEKTGHTFEGWALTPNGKVEYTNEEVLDAWNQETGLELYAVWSVCDYNVAYHGNGATKGSMTSDVATYNQPITLAKNTHERKGYTFMGWATSKDGDVEYTDEHAIDAYLLTNHLDLYAIWNANTYTITYDGNGATTGSMDQGTVTFDNKAVLAKNTYEKAGYVFKGWATSKDSDVLYKDEQAFDVWNKDSDVKLFAVWEVKQNPSIDTPQNNNNDKNTTNTTNKANNQTSPTNNVQSGDTTSAITWIACLMVSLGAIVILRKRKSLKK
;
A
#
# COMPACT_ATOMS: atom_id res chain seq x y z
N MET A 1 -40.19 -3.76 9.33
CA MET A 1 -38.88 -3.59 10.03
C MET A 1 -37.80 -3.78 8.97
N ASN A 2 -36.72 -3.02 8.86
CA ASN A 2 -36.04 -2.08 9.77
C ASN A 2 -36.07 -0.64 9.20
N LYS A 3 -36.02 0.48 9.93
CA LYS A 3 -35.09 0.75 11.06
C LYS A 3 -35.60 1.79 12.07
N ILE A 4 -36.90 2.09 12.15
CA ILE A 4 -37.50 2.93 13.21
C ILE A 4 -38.38 2.07 14.12
N ILE A 5 -37.85 1.77 15.30
CA ILE A 5 -38.53 1.21 16.47
C ILE A 5 -38.40 2.25 17.60
N LYS A 6 -39.36 2.28 18.54
CA LYS A 6 -39.46 3.20 19.70
C LYS A 6 -39.73 4.69 19.36
N LYS A 7 -41.01 5.10 19.44
CA LYS A 7 -41.48 6.25 20.28
C LYS A 7 -42.99 6.49 20.14
N VAL A 8 -43.79 5.88 21.01
CA VAL A 8 -44.82 6.50 21.87
C VAL A 8 -44.93 5.59 23.10
N LEU A 9 -44.94 6.17 24.30
CA LEU A 9 -45.12 5.46 25.57
C LEU A 9 -45.74 6.43 26.59
N THR A 10 -46.71 5.95 27.37
CA THR A 10 -47.26 6.56 28.61
C THR A 10 -48.17 7.80 28.46
N ILE A 11 -49.05 7.99 29.48
CA ILE A 11 -49.97 9.11 29.76
C ILE A 11 -51.22 9.15 28.83
N ALA A 12 -52.44 8.69 29.16
CA ALA A 12 -53.19 8.38 30.41
C ALA A 12 -54.10 9.51 30.98
N ILE A 13 -55.05 9.12 31.86
CA ILE A 13 -55.89 9.93 32.78
C ILE A 13 -57.15 10.57 32.11
N THR A 14 -58.38 10.59 32.67
CA THR A 14 -59.00 10.20 33.99
C THR A 14 -60.34 9.46 33.70
N LEU A 15 -61.10 8.84 34.62
CA LEU A 15 -61.36 9.04 36.07
C LEU A 15 -61.69 7.71 36.78
N THR A 16 -61.47 7.63 38.09
CA THR A 16 -61.45 6.38 38.89
C THR A 16 -62.66 6.25 39.85
N VAL A 17 -62.71 5.11 40.57
CA VAL A 17 -63.57 4.74 41.73
C VAL A 17 -64.92 4.15 41.31
N VAL A 18 -65.14 2.81 41.30
CA VAL A 18 -64.28 1.64 41.61
C VAL A 18 -64.60 0.50 40.61
N PHE A 19 -63.70 -0.47 40.44
CA PHE A 19 -63.98 -1.76 39.79
C PHE A 19 -63.58 -2.91 40.72
N GLY A 20 -64.38 -3.98 40.78
CA GLY A 20 -63.93 -5.24 41.37
C GLY A 20 -62.81 -5.84 40.51
N VAL A 21 -61.72 -6.28 41.14
CA VAL A 21 -60.55 -6.76 40.39
C VAL A 21 -60.82 -8.16 39.82
N TYR A 22 -60.51 -8.34 38.55
CA TYR A 22 -60.41 -9.67 37.95
C TYR A 22 -59.04 -10.24 38.34
N GLN A 23 -58.99 -11.31 39.14
CA GLN A 23 -57.79 -12.15 39.14
C GLN A 23 -57.70 -12.89 37.80
N VAL A 24 -56.48 -13.00 37.28
CA VAL A 24 -56.19 -13.46 35.92
C VAL A 24 -54.88 -14.23 35.94
N ASP A 25 -55.00 -15.54 36.02
CA ASP A 25 -53.88 -16.45 35.88
C ASP A 25 -53.93 -17.04 34.48
N SER A 26 -52.83 -16.88 33.74
CA SER A 26 -52.75 -17.23 32.33
C SER A 26 -51.39 -17.81 31.96
N LEU A 27 -51.43 -18.88 31.16
CA LEU A 27 -50.26 -19.64 30.71
C LEU A 27 -50.34 -19.89 29.21
N ALA A 28 -49.17 -20.06 28.60
CA ALA A 28 -49.01 -20.32 27.17
C ALA A 28 -48.54 -21.77 26.96
N ALA A 29 -49.26 -22.53 26.14
CA ALA A 29 -48.94 -23.89 25.78
C ALA A 29 -47.81 -23.94 24.74
N THR A 30 -46.55 -24.11 25.15
CA THR A 30 -45.44 -24.31 24.20
C THR A 30 -45.48 -25.73 23.63
N ASP A 31 -45.29 -25.86 22.30
CA ASP A 31 -45.05 -27.16 21.68
C ASP A 31 -43.67 -27.72 22.05
N GLU A 32 -43.47 -29.04 21.91
CA GLU A 32 -42.20 -29.72 22.20
C GLU A 32 -41.03 -29.25 21.32
N ALA A 33 -41.33 -28.51 20.23
CA ALA A 33 -40.34 -27.88 19.35
C ALA A 33 -39.93 -26.47 19.83
N GLY A 34 -40.50 -25.96 20.93
CA GLY A 34 -40.13 -24.68 21.55
C GLY A 34 -40.50 -23.44 20.74
N ASN A 35 -41.43 -23.54 19.79
CA ASN A 35 -41.84 -22.41 18.94
C ASN A 35 -43.04 -21.67 19.53
N ASN A 36 -43.04 -20.33 19.41
CA ASN A 36 -44.11 -19.47 19.91
C ASN A 36 -45.37 -19.51 19.01
N ASN A 37 -46.06 -20.64 19.00
CA ASN A 37 -47.31 -20.89 18.28
C ASN A 37 -48.41 -21.42 19.23
N SER A 38 -48.37 -20.95 20.47
CA SER A 38 -49.10 -21.48 21.64
C SER A 38 -50.61 -21.21 21.62
N LEU A 39 -51.40 -22.17 22.13
CA LEU A 39 -52.68 -21.85 22.75
C LEU A 39 -52.43 -21.03 24.01
N LEU A 40 -53.28 -20.04 24.28
CA LEU A 40 -53.25 -19.23 25.50
C LEU A 40 -54.47 -19.59 26.35
N THR A 41 -54.21 -20.12 27.55
CA THR A 41 -55.25 -20.52 28.51
C THR A 41 -55.28 -19.56 29.68
N ARG A 42 -56.48 -19.17 30.12
CA ARG A 42 -56.71 -18.22 31.20
C ARG A 42 -57.86 -18.68 32.08
N LEU A 43 -57.68 -18.63 33.40
CA LEU A 43 -58.73 -18.84 34.40
C LEU A 43 -59.08 -17.48 35.03
N VAL A 44 -60.38 -17.25 35.29
CA VAL A 44 -60.91 -15.93 35.71
C VAL A 44 -62.04 -16.09 36.72
N VAL A 45 -62.10 -15.16 37.67
CA VAL A 45 -63.25 -14.93 38.57
C VAL A 45 -63.69 -13.47 38.43
N GLU A 46 -64.98 -13.20 38.25
CA GLU A 46 -65.49 -11.83 37.96
C GLU A 46 -65.77 -10.95 39.21
N ARG A 47 -65.46 -11.41 40.42
CA ARG A 47 -65.69 -10.67 41.68
C ARG A 47 -64.60 -10.96 42.72
N GLU A 48 -64.17 -9.94 43.46
CA GLU A 48 -63.29 -10.10 44.65
C GLU A 48 -64.06 -10.32 45.96
N GLN A 49 -65.31 -9.85 46.04
CA GLN A 49 -66.14 -9.98 47.23
C GLN A 49 -67.58 -10.34 46.87
N VAL A 50 -68.17 -11.23 47.68
CA VAL A 50 -69.55 -11.69 47.57
C VAL A 50 -70.19 -11.82 48.96
N ARG A 51 -71.43 -12.30 49.00
CA ARG A 51 -72.22 -12.53 50.20
C ARG A 51 -72.69 -13.99 50.26
N PRO A 52 -73.10 -14.49 51.43
CA PRO A 52 -73.81 -15.76 51.49
C PRO A 52 -75.11 -15.68 50.68
N GLY A 53 -75.34 -16.66 49.80
CA GLY A 53 -76.47 -16.70 48.86
C GLY A 53 -76.27 -15.97 47.52
N ASP A 54 -75.12 -15.33 47.29
CA ASP A 54 -74.81 -14.63 46.02
C ASP A 54 -74.19 -15.58 44.98
N TYR A 55 -74.34 -15.23 43.70
CA TYR A 55 -73.68 -15.92 42.58
C TYR A 55 -72.31 -15.30 42.28
N PHE A 56 -71.36 -16.14 41.88
CA PHE A 56 -70.16 -15.73 41.16
C PHE A 56 -69.93 -16.63 39.94
N ASP A 57 -69.39 -16.05 38.88
CA ASP A 57 -69.05 -16.77 37.65
C ASP A 57 -67.53 -16.96 37.56
N VAL A 58 -67.14 -18.19 37.21
CA VAL A 58 -65.76 -18.57 36.85
C VAL A 58 -65.70 -18.80 35.35
N TYR A 59 -64.65 -18.36 34.69
CA TYR A 59 -64.44 -18.55 33.25
C TYR A 59 -63.11 -19.26 33.01
N TYR A 60 -63.15 -20.36 32.27
CA TYR A 60 -61.94 -20.93 31.68
C TYR A 60 -61.95 -20.64 30.18
N GLU A 61 -60.95 -19.87 29.75
CA GLU A 61 -60.84 -19.31 28.40
C GLU A 61 -59.65 -19.92 27.67
N VAL A 62 -59.84 -20.29 26.40
CA VAL A 62 -58.76 -20.77 25.52
C VAL A 62 -58.75 -19.99 24.21
N LEU A 63 -57.62 -19.36 23.90
CA LEU A 63 -57.43 -18.51 22.72
C LEU A 63 -56.36 -19.12 21.80
N ASN A 64 -56.72 -19.38 20.54
CA ASN A 64 -55.76 -19.80 19.51
C ASN A 64 -55.09 -18.58 18.87
N GLY A 65 -53.99 -18.12 19.45
CA GLY A 65 -53.22 -16.97 18.95
C GLY A 65 -52.45 -17.20 17.63
N SER A 66 -52.50 -18.41 17.06
CA SER A 66 -51.73 -18.75 15.86
C SER A 66 -52.23 -18.03 14.60
N TYR A 67 -51.33 -17.90 13.63
CA TYR A 67 -51.61 -17.42 12.27
C TYR A 67 -51.83 -18.59 11.28
N SER A 68 -51.80 -19.84 11.75
CA SER A 68 -52.08 -21.03 10.96
C SER A 68 -53.58 -21.26 10.78
N LEU A 69 -54.01 -21.60 9.56
CA LEU A 69 -55.40 -21.90 9.21
C LEU A 69 -55.94 -23.23 9.80
N ILE A 70 -55.08 -24.01 10.43
CA ILE A 70 -55.43 -25.30 11.05
C ILE A 70 -55.99 -25.02 12.47
N PRO A 71 -57.24 -25.43 12.79
CA PRO A 71 -57.75 -25.38 14.16
C PRO A 71 -56.84 -26.16 15.11
N LYS A 72 -56.65 -25.64 16.33
CA LYS A 72 -55.92 -26.35 17.37
C LYS A 72 -56.90 -26.99 18.34
N GLU A 73 -56.59 -28.20 18.74
CA GLU A 73 -57.38 -29.00 19.68
C GLU A 73 -56.63 -28.99 21.03
N LEU A 74 -57.35 -29.07 22.14
CA LEU A 74 -56.77 -29.21 23.48
C LEU A 74 -57.53 -30.29 24.24
N ASP A 75 -56.80 -31.28 24.73
CA ASP A 75 -57.35 -32.40 25.50
C ASP A 75 -58.08 -31.93 26.77
N THR A 76 -59.01 -32.75 27.23
CA THR A 76 -59.96 -32.41 28.32
C THR A 76 -59.26 -31.88 29.57
N VAL A 77 -59.63 -30.67 29.99
CA VAL A 77 -59.10 -29.96 31.15
C VAL A 77 -59.95 -30.26 32.38
N GLU A 78 -59.33 -30.59 33.50
CA GLU A 78 -60.01 -30.71 34.80
C GLU A 78 -60.10 -29.35 35.50
N ILE A 79 -61.30 -28.79 35.61
CA ILE A 79 -61.57 -27.57 36.39
C ILE A 79 -62.18 -27.99 37.72
N ARG A 80 -61.36 -28.01 38.78
CA ARG A 80 -61.73 -28.36 40.15
C ARG A 80 -62.29 -27.12 40.84
N LEU A 81 -63.51 -27.24 41.34
CA LEU A 81 -64.28 -26.17 41.97
C LEU A 81 -64.16 -26.26 43.50
N PRO A 82 -64.32 -25.15 44.25
CA PRO A 82 -64.29 -25.18 45.71
C PRO A 82 -65.55 -25.83 46.27
N ALA A 83 -65.37 -26.77 47.21
CA ALA A 83 -66.46 -27.59 47.77
C ALA A 83 -67.45 -26.79 48.63
N GLU A 84 -67.08 -25.57 49.03
CA GLU A 84 -67.85 -24.62 49.81
C GLU A 84 -68.87 -23.86 48.97
N ALA A 85 -68.79 -23.94 47.64
CA ALA A 85 -69.73 -23.33 46.70
C ALA A 85 -70.60 -24.40 46.02
N LYS A 86 -71.87 -24.08 45.74
CA LYS A 86 -72.78 -24.96 45.00
C LYS A 86 -72.71 -24.63 43.51
N TYR A 87 -72.41 -25.64 42.70
CA TYR A 87 -72.57 -25.59 41.25
C TYR A 87 -74.07 -25.51 40.88
N GLU A 88 -74.45 -24.49 40.11
CA GLU A 88 -75.81 -24.35 39.55
C GLU A 88 -75.87 -24.63 38.04
N GLY A 89 -74.75 -24.45 37.32
CA GLY A 89 -74.68 -24.76 35.89
C GLY A 89 -73.44 -24.20 35.21
N ALA A 90 -73.14 -24.69 34.01
CA ALA A 90 -72.13 -24.13 33.12
C ALA A 90 -72.68 -23.96 31.70
N VAL A 91 -72.17 -22.95 31.00
CA VAL A 91 -72.56 -22.57 29.64
C VAL A 91 -71.29 -22.36 28.82
N ILE A 92 -71.20 -23.05 27.69
CA ILE A 92 -70.19 -22.78 26.66
C ILE A 92 -70.74 -21.69 25.74
N ASP A 93 -69.94 -20.68 25.45
CA ASP A 93 -70.28 -19.67 24.45
C ASP A 93 -69.84 -20.14 23.06
N THR A 94 -70.80 -20.63 22.27
CA THR A 94 -70.56 -21.20 20.94
C THR A 94 -70.54 -20.14 19.83
N SER A 95 -70.19 -18.88 20.12
CA SER A 95 -70.21 -17.76 19.15
C SER A 95 -69.30 -17.92 17.93
N PHE A 96 -68.44 -18.96 17.89
CA PHE A 96 -67.66 -19.36 16.71
C PHE A 96 -67.93 -20.79 16.21
N GLY A 97 -69.03 -21.44 16.64
CA GLY A 97 -69.52 -22.70 16.08
C GLY A 97 -68.61 -23.91 16.34
N THR A 98 -68.50 -24.31 17.61
CA THR A 98 -67.49 -25.27 18.10
C THR A 98 -68.13 -26.54 18.66
N ASP A 99 -67.51 -27.70 18.43
CA ASP A 99 -67.91 -29.02 18.95
C ASP A 99 -67.50 -29.21 20.43
N ASP A 100 -67.52 -28.14 21.22
CA ASP A 100 -67.03 -28.13 22.61
C ASP A 100 -68.01 -28.85 23.54
N GLU A 101 -67.49 -29.71 24.42
CA GLU A 101 -68.29 -30.49 25.38
C GLU A 101 -67.77 -30.31 26.81
N TYR A 102 -68.67 -30.45 27.79
CA TYR A 102 -68.30 -30.50 29.20
C TYR A 102 -69.10 -31.55 29.98
N TYR A 103 -68.50 -32.07 31.05
CA TYR A 103 -69.14 -32.96 32.01
C TYR A 103 -68.82 -32.53 33.44
N TYR A 104 -69.84 -32.43 34.30
CA TYR A 104 -69.66 -32.13 35.73
C TYR A 104 -69.75 -33.40 36.58
N ASN A 105 -68.66 -33.75 37.25
CA ASN A 105 -68.61 -34.85 38.21
C ASN A 105 -69.04 -34.35 39.60
N ILE A 106 -70.30 -34.65 39.93
CA ILE A 106 -70.93 -34.28 41.22
C ILE A 106 -70.16 -34.81 42.44
N LYS A 107 -69.43 -35.95 42.32
CA LYS A 107 -68.71 -36.57 43.45
C LYS A 107 -67.34 -35.96 43.73
N SER A 108 -66.64 -35.46 42.70
CA SER A 108 -65.31 -34.85 42.84
C SER A 108 -65.33 -33.33 42.79
N HIS A 109 -66.51 -32.73 42.61
CA HIS A 109 -66.70 -31.29 42.44
C HIS A 109 -65.84 -30.72 41.29
N THR A 110 -65.80 -31.43 40.17
CA THR A 110 -64.91 -31.15 39.03
C THR A 110 -65.69 -31.06 37.73
N ILE A 111 -65.40 -30.05 36.91
CA ILE A 111 -65.86 -29.96 35.52
C ILE A 111 -64.74 -30.39 34.59
N TYR A 112 -65.01 -31.39 33.77
CA TYR A 112 -64.15 -31.83 32.69
C TYR A 112 -64.60 -31.10 31.42
N TYR A 113 -63.80 -30.17 30.91
CA TYR A 113 -64.13 -29.37 29.72
C TYR A 113 -63.18 -29.73 28.57
N SER A 114 -63.74 -30.15 27.43
CA SER A 114 -62.98 -30.53 26.24
C SER A 114 -63.30 -29.57 25.08
N PRO A 115 -62.48 -28.52 24.88
CA PRO A 115 -62.61 -27.60 23.76
C PRO A 115 -62.10 -28.25 22.48
N LYS A 116 -62.92 -29.13 21.88
CA LYS A 116 -62.49 -30.09 20.84
C LYS A 116 -61.80 -29.41 19.67
N LYS A 117 -62.28 -28.24 19.20
CA LYS A 117 -61.67 -27.48 18.09
C LYS A 117 -61.71 -25.98 18.32
N ILE A 118 -60.53 -25.37 18.39
CA ILE A 118 -60.32 -23.93 18.56
C ILE A 118 -59.77 -23.36 17.24
N ALA A 119 -60.66 -22.75 16.46
CA ALA A 119 -60.31 -22.18 15.15
C ALA A 119 -59.26 -21.06 15.24
N MET A 120 -58.56 -20.80 14.12
CA MET A 120 -57.54 -19.76 14.01
C MET A 120 -58.06 -18.40 14.50
N ARG A 121 -57.39 -17.80 15.50
CA ARG A 121 -57.76 -16.53 16.17
C ARG A 121 -59.12 -16.52 16.90
N SER A 122 -59.81 -17.65 17.02
CA SER A 122 -60.99 -17.75 17.87
C SER A 122 -60.62 -17.93 19.33
N LYS A 123 -61.54 -17.50 20.20
CA LYS A 123 -61.57 -17.80 21.63
C LYS A 123 -62.76 -18.71 21.90
N ASN A 124 -62.51 -19.84 22.54
CA ASN A 124 -63.54 -20.67 23.16
C ASN A 124 -63.52 -20.38 24.66
N TYR A 125 -64.66 -20.49 25.34
CA TYR A 125 -64.69 -20.50 26.81
C TYR A 125 -65.91 -21.21 27.36
N ILE A 126 -65.74 -21.74 28.58
CA ILE A 126 -66.83 -22.20 29.44
C ILE A 126 -66.98 -21.22 30.61
N ARG A 127 -68.21 -20.73 30.82
CA ARG A 127 -68.59 -20.03 32.06
C ARG A 127 -69.25 -21.02 33.01
N ILE A 128 -68.85 -20.98 34.27
CA ILE A 128 -69.29 -21.87 35.34
C ILE A 128 -69.91 -20.98 36.42
N SER A 129 -71.22 -21.11 36.64
CA SER A 129 -71.99 -20.30 37.58
C SER A 129 -72.11 -21.02 38.92
N MET A 130 -71.52 -20.42 39.96
CA MET A 130 -71.43 -20.94 41.32
C MET A 130 -72.23 -20.07 42.29
N VAL A 131 -72.89 -20.69 43.26
CA VAL A 131 -73.58 -20.02 44.37
C VAL A 131 -72.82 -20.26 45.66
N ILE A 132 -72.50 -19.20 46.40
CA ILE A 132 -72.14 -19.35 47.82
C ILE A 132 -73.43 -19.70 48.58
N PRO A 133 -73.50 -20.79 49.36
CA PRO A 133 -74.66 -21.11 50.18
C PRO A 133 -75.04 -19.96 51.12
N LYS A 134 -76.30 -19.87 51.55
CA LYS A 134 -76.77 -18.78 52.44
C LYS A 134 -76.14 -18.85 53.84
N GLU A 135 -75.59 -20.01 54.17
CA GLU A 135 -74.87 -20.41 55.36
C GLU A 135 -73.32 -20.28 55.22
N GLY A 136 -72.83 -19.75 54.10
CA GLY A 136 -71.39 -19.49 53.87
C GLY A 136 -70.78 -18.52 54.89
N ARG A 137 -69.53 -18.78 55.32
CA ARG A 137 -68.91 -18.04 56.43
C ARG A 137 -68.21 -16.77 55.95
N VAL A 138 -68.39 -15.71 56.71
CA VAL A 138 -67.76 -14.40 56.47
C VAL A 138 -66.26 -14.48 56.75
N GLY A 139 -65.44 -14.09 55.77
CA GLY A 139 -63.97 -14.11 55.84
C GLY A 139 -63.28 -15.22 55.05
N ASP A 140 -64.01 -16.25 54.61
CA ASP A 140 -63.41 -17.35 53.85
C ASP A 140 -62.97 -16.91 52.44
N GLN A 141 -61.85 -17.46 51.97
CA GLN A 141 -61.37 -17.43 50.59
C GLN A 141 -61.25 -18.86 50.07
N LEU A 142 -61.67 -19.10 48.84
CA LEU A 142 -61.69 -20.43 48.21
C LEU A 142 -60.78 -20.40 46.97
N GLU A 143 -60.39 -21.58 46.46
CA GLU A 143 -59.52 -21.70 45.29
C GLU A 143 -60.21 -22.47 44.17
N VAL A 144 -60.01 -22.04 42.93
CA VAL A 144 -60.44 -22.78 41.72
C VAL A 144 -59.19 -23.15 40.94
N THR A 145 -59.07 -24.42 40.52
CA THR A 145 -57.86 -24.93 39.85
C THR A 145 -58.20 -25.65 38.55
N ALA A 146 -57.57 -25.23 37.45
CA ALA A 146 -57.67 -25.85 36.13
C ALA A 146 -56.37 -26.60 35.78
N ILE A 147 -56.48 -27.90 35.52
CA ILE A 147 -55.36 -28.81 35.26
C ILE A 147 -55.51 -29.40 33.86
N ALA A 148 -54.52 -29.15 33.00
CA ALA A 148 -54.45 -29.75 31.66
C ALA A 148 -53.73 -31.11 31.70
N PRO A 149 -53.99 -32.03 30.74
CA PRO A 149 -53.32 -33.33 30.69
C PRO A 149 -51.79 -33.24 30.53
N ASN A 150 -51.09 -34.22 31.11
CA ASN A 150 -49.63 -34.33 31.03
C ASN A 150 -49.17 -34.44 29.56
N GLY A 151 -48.28 -33.55 29.14
CA GLY A 151 -47.78 -33.45 27.76
C GLY A 151 -48.33 -32.26 26.97
N SER A 152 -49.43 -31.63 27.41
CA SER A 152 -50.05 -30.47 26.74
C SER A 152 -49.22 -29.17 26.74
N GLY A 153 -48.07 -29.15 27.40
CA GLY A 153 -47.24 -27.94 27.59
C GLY A 153 -47.79 -26.92 28.60
N ILE A 154 -49.02 -27.12 29.09
CA ILE A 154 -49.69 -26.24 30.06
C ILE A 154 -49.44 -26.75 31.48
N LYS A 155 -49.19 -25.83 32.41
CA LYS A 155 -49.16 -26.12 33.86
C LYS A 155 -50.48 -25.74 34.53
N GLU A 156 -50.71 -26.35 35.67
CA GLU A 156 -51.81 -26.06 36.60
C GLU A 156 -52.03 -24.56 36.81
N LEU A 157 -53.27 -24.11 36.61
CA LEU A 157 -53.74 -22.73 36.80
C LEU A 157 -54.65 -22.69 38.03
N SER A 158 -54.20 -22.05 39.12
CA SER A 158 -55.07 -21.73 40.26
C SER A 158 -55.42 -20.24 40.28
N VAL A 159 -56.64 -19.92 40.71
CA VAL A 159 -57.10 -18.54 40.96
C VAL A 159 -57.92 -18.50 42.26
N GLN A 160 -57.84 -17.41 43.02
CA GLN A 160 -58.63 -17.25 44.25
C GLN A 160 -60.05 -16.76 43.94
N SER A 161 -61.01 -17.27 44.69
CA SER A 161 -62.44 -16.93 44.61
C SER A 161 -62.73 -15.59 45.29
N PRO A 162 -63.98 -15.09 45.22
CA PRO A 162 -64.37 -13.90 45.97
C PRO A 162 -64.43 -14.19 47.47
N THR A 163 -64.10 -13.21 48.30
CA THR A 163 -64.17 -13.27 49.78
C THR A 163 -65.58 -12.93 50.29
N ILE A 164 -66.07 -13.64 51.30
CA ILE A 164 -67.46 -13.50 51.80
C ILE A 164 -67.56 -12.40 52.88
N THR A 165 -68.53 -11.47 52.82
CA THR A 165 -68.67 -10.33 53.78
C THR A 165 -70.10 -10.04 54.30
N SER A 166 -70.21 -9.28 55.40
CA SER A 166 -71.46 -8.96 56.15
C SER A 166 -71.38 -7.59 56.87
N PRO A 167 -72.51 -6.95 57.27
CA PRO A 167 -72.52 -5.89 58.30
C PRO A 167 -71.92 -6.34 59.64
N VAL A 168 -71.50 -5.38 60.48
CA VAL A 168 -70.87 -5.60 61.80
C VAL A 168 -71.43 -4.60 62.81
N PHE A 169 -71.75 -5.04 64.02
CA PHE A 169 -72.29 -4.20 65.09
C PHE A 169 -71.57 -4.45 66.42
N GLU A 170 -71.30 -3.37 67.17
CA GLU A 170 -70.64 -3.38 68.47
C GLU A 170 -71.48 -2.59 69.48
N GLY A 171 -71.51 -2.97 70.76
CA GLY A 171 -72.33 -2.26 71.76
C GLY A 171 -72.03 -2.56 73.23
N VAL A 172 -72.52 -1.69 74.11
CA VAL A 172 -72.26 -1.66 75.56
C VAL A 172 -73.56 -1.38 76.32
N LEU A 173 -73.90 -2.25 77.28
CA LEU A 173 -75.00 -2.04 78.24
C LEU A 173 -74.49 -1.37 79.52
N GLU A 174 -75.20 -0.33 79.95
CA GLU A 174 -74.95 0.49 81.13
C GLU A 174 -76.23 0.56 81.99
N SER A 175 -76.12 0.95 83.26
CA SER A 175 -77.28 1.20 84.13
C SER A 175 -77.02 2.28 85.17
N ASN A 176 -78.09 2.89 85.69
CA ASN A 176 -78.00 3.86 86.78
C ASN A 176 -78.06 3.21 88.18
N ARG A 177 -77.93 1.89 88.27
CA ARG A 177 -78.17 1.12 89.51
C ARG A 177 -77.11 1.40 90.58
N ALA A 178 -77.57 1.63 91.81
CA ALA A 178 -76.70 1.76 92.97
C ALA A 178 -76.31 0.38 93.56
N GLU A 179 -75.47 0.38 94.60
CA GLU A 179 -75.03 -0.86 95.27
C GLU A 179 -76.05 -1.37 96.29
N ASP A 180 -76.94 -0.47 96.69
CA ASP A 180 -77.86 -0.49 97.81
C ASP A 180 -79.34 -0.36 97.37
N THR A 181 -79.61 -0.51 96.06
CA THR A 181 -80.96 -0.56 95.47
C THR A 181 -81.78 -1.72 96.03
N LEU A 182 -82.95 -1.42 96.60
CA LEU A 182 -83.81 -2.36 97.32
C LEU A 182 -84.78 -3.12 96.40
N ILE A 183 -85.39 -4.19 96.93
CA ILE A 183 -86.48 -4.89 96.25
C ILE A 183 -87.68 -3.95 96.10
N GLY A 184 -88.15 -3.78 94.87
CA GLY A 184 -89.24 -2.87 94.49
C GLY A 184 -88.78 -1.54 93.90
N ASP A 185 -87.51 -1.15 94.04
CA ASP A 185 -86.98 0.09 93.46
C ASP A 185 -86.88 0.00 91.92
N THR A 186 -87.16 1.13 91.24
CA THR A 186 -87.03 1.27 89.78
C THR A 186 -85.60 1.65 89.38
N VAL A 187 -85.08 1.01 88.33
CA VAL A 187 -83.72 1.19 87.78
C VAL A 187 -83.80 1.41 86.27
N GLU A 188 -83.03 2.36 85.73
CA GLU A 188 -82.87 2.58 84.28
C GLU A 188 -81.63 1.84 83.75
N TYR A 189 -81.78 1.19 82.61
CA TYR A 189 -80.70 0.62 81.81
C TYR A 189 -80.63 1.32 80.45
N GLN A 190 -79.41 1.49 79.93
CA GLN A 190 -79.15 2.06 78.62
C GLN A 190 -78.18 1.17 77.84
N LEU A 191 -78.55 0.80 76.61
CA LEU A 191 -77.71 0.07 75.67
C LEU A 191 -77.33 0.99 74.51
N ASN A 192 -76.03 1.17 74.30
CA ASN A 192 -75.46 1.92 73.18
C ASN A 192 -74.89 0.92 72.15
N ILE A 193 -75.23 1.03 70.86
CA ILE A 193 -74.75 0.16 69.77
C ILE A 193 -74.31 1.01 68.57
N SER A 194 -73.31 0.58 67.81
CA SER A 194 -72.85 1.22 66.56
C SER A 194 -72.75 0.20 65.43
N ASN A 195 -73.14 0.55 64.20
CA ASN A 195 -72.82 -0.25 63.00
C ASN A 195 -71.41 0.12 62.52
N THR A 196 -70.42 -0.73 62.77
CA THR A 196 -69.02 -0.50 62.35
C THR A 196 -68.70 -1.10 60.98
N GLY A 197 -69.65 -1.82 60.35
CA GLY A 197 -69.47 -2.46 59.05
C GLY A 197 -69.78 -1.56 57.84
N ASN A 198 -69.17 -1.87 56.69
CA ASN A 198 -69.36 -1.15 55.42
C ASN A 198 -70.74 -1.34 54.76
N TRP A 199 -71.60 -2.19 55.32
CA TRP A 199 -72.89 -2.56 54.74
C TRP A 199 -74.06 -2.10 55.62
N LYS A 200 -75.10 -1.53 55.01
CA LYS A 200 -76.37 -1.20 55.67
C LYS A 200 -77.10 -2.47 56.11
N SER A 201 -77.66 -2.49 57.32
CA SER A 201 -78.64 -3.51 57.70
C SER A 201 -80.04 -3.11 57.21
N GLU A 202 -80.84 -4.10 56.82
CA GLU A 202 -82.25 -3.86 56.43
C GLU A 202 -83.19 -4.06 57.62
N ILE A 203 -82.89 -5.01 58.51
CA ILE A 203 -83.63 -5.19 59.77
C ILE A 203 -82.63 -5.61 60.87
N THR A 204 -82.50 -4.80 61.93
CA THR A 204 -81.62 -5.08 63.06
C THR A 204 -82.44 -5.55 64.27
N TYR A 205 -82.10 -6.73 64.79
CA TYR A 205 -82.69 -7.29 66.00
C TYR A 205 -81.67 -7.22 67.15
N LEU A 206 -82.07 -6.60 68.25
CA LEU A 206 -81.31 -6.54 69.50
C LEU A 206 -81.93 -7.52 70.48
N THR A 207 -81.13 -8.43 71.03
CA THR A 207 -81.55 -9.37 72.07
C THR A 207 -80.80 -9.07 73.36
N ILE A 208 -81.53 -8.56 74.35
CA ILE A 208 -81.04 -8.42 75.72
C ILE A 208 -81.60 -9.58 76.55
N TYR A 209 -80.74 -10.32 77.23
CA TYR A 209 -81.21 -11.39 78.11
C TYR A 209 -81.87 -10.81 79.36
N LYS A 210 -83.00 -11.39 79.78
CA LYS A 210 -83.70 -10.95 80.99
C LYS A 210 -82.85 -11.27 82.20
N ASP A 211 -82.45 -10.25 82.98
CA ASP A 211 -82.10 -10.47 84.37
C ASP A 211 -83.36 -11.03 85.08
N PRO A 212 -83.34 -12.28 85.60
CA PRO A 212 -84.50 -12.90 86.21
C PRO A 212 -85.02 -12.16 87.46
N ASN A 213 -84.22 -11.23 88.01
CA ASN A 213 -84.53 -10.43 89.20
C ASN A 213 -84.75 -8.95 88.87
N PHE A 214 -85.06 -8.62 87.61
CA PHE A 214 -85.53 -7.33 87.14
C PHE A 214 -86.88 -7.50 86.41
N ILE A 215 -87.86 -6.64 86.70
CA ILE A 215 -89.13 -6.55 85.98
C ILE A 215 -89.10 -5.29 85.12
N LEU A 216 -88.76 -5.42 83.84
CA LEU A 216 -88.95 -4.36 82.85
C LEU A 216 -90.39 -3.81 82.89
N ASP A 217 -90.55 -2.50 83.08
CA ASP A 217 -91.79 -1.82 82.70
C ASP A 217 -91.74 -1.55 81.19
N GLN A 218 -92.52 -2.33 80.46
CA GLN A 218 -92.57 -2.35 79.01
C GLN A 218 -92.98 -0.99 78.40
N ASN A 219 -93.64 -0.13 79.17
CA ASN A 219 -94.08 1.20 78.73
C ASN A 219 -92.96 2.25 78.72
N THR A 220 -91.80 1.94 79.33
CA THR A 220 -90.67 2.86 79.47
C THR A 220 -89.61 2.70 78.37
N VAL A 221 -89.69 1.63 77.59
CA VAL A 221 -88.77 1.32 76.48
C VAL A 221 -88.77 2.45 75.45
N LYS A 222 -87.58 2.95 75.10
CA LYS A 222 -87.39 3.97 74.05
C LYS A 222 -86.12 3.70 73.25
N VAL A 223 -86.22 3.86 71.93
CA VAL A 223 -85.11 3.71 70.99
C VAL A 223 -84.79 5.07 70.39
N PHE A 224 -83.51 5.37 70.27
CA PHE A 224 -82.98 6.52 69.58
C PHE A 224 -81.98 6.05 68.53
N ILE A 225 -82.00 6.64 67.34
CA ILE A 225 -80.98 6.44 66.29
C ILE A 225 -80.38 7.81 65.97
N ASP A 226 -79.06 7.93 66.07
CA ASP A 226 -78.29 9.17 65.95
C ASP A 226 -78.91 10.35 66.75
N GLY A 227 -79.39 10.02 67.96
CA GLY A 227 -80.00 10.96 68.91
C GLY A 227 -81.48 11.30 68.68
N GLN A 228 -82.10 10.81 67.61
CA GLN A 228 -83.53 11.01 67.33
C GLN A 228 -84.37 9.82 67.81
N GLU A 229 -85.49 10.05 68.51
CA GLU A 229 -86.37 8.99 69.01
C GLU A 229 -87.01 8.22 67.84
N ASN A 230 -86.55 7.00 67.59
CA ASN A 230 -87.16 6.08 66.64
C ASN A 230 -88.47 5.56 67.24
N LYS A 231 -89.58 5.70 66.51
CA LYS A 231 -90.92 5.23 66.91
C LYS A 231 -91.41 4.04 66.11
N ASN A 232 -90.64 3.61 65.11
CA ASN A 232 -90.90 2.46 64.26
C ASN A 232 -89.99 1.29 64.68
N TYR A 233 -90.08 0.90 65.96
CA TYR A 233 -89.52 -0.35 66.46
C TYR A 233 -90.65 -1.27 66.92
N GLN A 234 -90.38 -2.58 66.98
CA GLN A 234 -91.28 -3.58 67.54
C GLN A 234 -90.55 -4.32 68.66
N VAL A 235 -91.06 -4.20 69.88
CA VAL A 235 -90.59 -5.02 71.01
C VAL A 235 -91.33 -6.34 71.04
N LYS A 236 -90.60 -7.44 71.24
CA LYS A 236 -91.18 -8.75 71.56
C LYS A 236 -90.50 -9.31 72.80
N PHE A 237 -91.31 -9.59 73.80
CA PHE A 237 -90.86 -10.17 75.06
C PHE A 237 -91.09 -11.68 75.04
N ASP A 238 -90.03 -12.45 75.27
CA ASP A 238 -90.05 -13.89 75.41
C ASP A 238 -89.57 -14.26 76.82
N ASP A 239 -89.87 -15.44 77.36
CA ASP A 239 -89.72 -15.74 78.79
C ASP A 239 -88.29 -15.55 79.34
N LYS A 240 -87.28 -15.58 78.46
CA LYS A 240 -85.85 -15.41 78.81
C LYS A 240 -85.19 -14.16 78.21
N THR A 241 -85.82 -13.43 77.29
CA THR A 241 -85.20 -12.30 76.57
C THR A 241 -86.16 -11.12 76.34
N TYR A 242 -85.57 -9.92 76.26
CA TYR A 242 -86.17 -8.73 75.70
C TYR A 242 -85.64 -8.59 74.26
N GLY A 243 -86.44 -9.00 73.27
CA GLY A 243 -86.10 -8.89 71.84
C GLY A 243 -86.68 -7.61 71.25
N LEU A 244 -85.91 -6.94 70.40
CA LEU A 244 -86.29 -5.63 69.87
C LEU A 244 -85.85 -5.48 68.40
N ASN A 245 -86.84 -5.40 67.50
CA ASN A 245 -86.59 -5.03 66.11
C ASN A 245 -86.63 -3.51 65.98
N ILE A 246 -85.50 -2.90 65.61
CA ILE A 246 -85.39 -1.44 65.43
C ILE A 246 -85.43 -0.98 63.97
N GLY A 247 -85.55 -1.92 63.03
CA GLY A 247 -85.50 -1.65 61.59
C GLY A 247 -84.08 -1.47 61.02
N PRO A 248 -83.93 -0.80 59.86
CA PRO A 248 -82.65 -0.63 59.18
C PRO A 248 -81.72 0.36 59.89
N VAL A 249 -80.44 0.01 59.99
CA VAL A 249 -79.38 0.88 60.55
C VAL A 249 -78.26 1.03 59.51
N ALA A 250 -77.95 2.28 59.16
CA ALA A 250 -76.92 2.61 58.17
C ALA A 250 -75.49 2.36 58.73
N PRO A 251 -74.47 2.23 57.87
CA PRO A 251 -73.07 2.23 58.30
C PRO A 251 -72.72 3.46 59.12
N ASN A 252 -72.01 3.27 60.23
CA ASN A 252 -71.58 4.29 61.19
C ASN A 252 -72.70 5.02 61.97
N SER A 253 -73.98 4.61 61.83
CA SER A 253 -75.05 5.10 62.71
C SER A 253 -74.97 4.48 64.10
N ASN A 254 -75.33 5.29 65.11
CA ASN A 254 -75.39 4.89 66.51
C ASN A 254 -76.85 4.71 66.96
N VAL A 255 -77.10 3.67 67.75
CA VAL A 255 -78.39 3.34 68.35
C VAL A 255 -78.27 3.42 69.86
N VAL A 256 -79.21 4.07 70.53
CA VAL A 256 -79.31 4.11 71.98
C VAL A 256 -80.71 3.63 72.39
N LEU A 257 -80.76 2.56 73.18
CA LEU A 257 -81.97 2.00 73.76
C LEU A 257 -81.97 2.29 75.26
N LYS A 258 -83.07 2.84 75.79
CA LYS A 258 -83.31 3.08 77.21
C LYS A 258 -84.55 2.33 77.70
N TYR A 259 -84.53 1.83 78.94
CA TYR A 259 -85.69 1.23 79.59
C TYR A 259 -85.56 1.19 81.11
N GLU A 260 -86.67 1.18 81.82
CA GLU A 260 -86.75 1.14 83.29
C GLU A 260 -87.48 -0.12 83.80
N GLY A 261 -87.26 -0.50 85.07
CA GLY A 261 -87.95 -1.63 85.68
C GLY A 261 -87.58 -1.87 87.14
N THR A 262 -88.31 -2.75 87.83
CA THR A 262 -88.22 -2.93 89.29
C THR A 262 -87.45 -4.18 89.72
N ILE A 263 -86.68 -4.07 90.81
CA ILE A 263 -85.86 -5.17 91.34
C ILE A 263 -86.69 -6.17 92.17
N LYS A 264 -86.40 -7.46 92.00
CA LYS A 264 -87.22 -8.60 92.48
C LYS A 264 -86.63 -9.38 93.66
N ASN A 265 -85.31 -9.29 93.92
CA ASN A 265 -84.62 -10.16 94.89
C ASN A 265 -83.29 -9.55 95.38
N GLU A 266 -82.82 -10.02 96.54
CA GLU A 266 -81.89 -9.29 97.44
C GLU A 266 -80.39 -9.54 97.19
N ALA A 267 -80.01 -10.26 96.13
CA ALA A 267 -78.63 -10.75 95.93
C ALA A 267 -78.10 -10.51 94.51
N PHE A 268 -77.89 -9.24 94.13
CA PHE A 268 -77.36 -8.86 92.80
C PHE A 268 -76.14 -7.94 92.92
N GLN A 269 -75.02 -8.34 92.30
CA GLN A 269 -73.79 -7.55 92.30
C GLN A 269 -73.83 -6.42 91.26
N LYS A 270 -73.14 -5.32 91.57
CA LYS A 270 -73.23 -3.98 90.97
C LYS A 270 -72.68 -3.83 89.53
N THR A 271 -72.60 -4.90 88.74
CA THR A 271 -71.92 -4.85 87.43
C THR A 271 -72.60 -5.79 86.44
N VAL A 272 -73.73 -5.34 85.90
CA VAL A 272 -74.44 -6.02 84.82
C VAL A 272 -73.74 -5.71 83.50
N VAL A 273 -72.63 -6.44 83.22
CA VAL A 273 -72.15 -6.60 81.84
C VAL A 273 -73.15 -7.52 81.14
N GLY A 274 -74.28 -6.94 80.72
CA GLY A 274 -75.32 -7.69 80.03
C GLY A 274 -74.77 -8.21 78.71
N GLN A 275 -74.82 -9.52 78.52
CA GLN A 275 -74.56 -10.11 77.22
C GLN A 275 -75.68 -9.63 76.27
N VAL A 276 -75.30 -8.88 75.25
CA VAL A 276 -76.19 -8.39 74.20
C VAL A 276 -75.82 -9.10 72.91
N ASP A 277 -76.81 -9.71 72.27
CA ASP A 277 -76.64 -10.29 70.94
C ASP A 277 -77.31 -9.37 69.91
N VAL A 278 -76.55 -8.97 68.89
CA VAL A 278 -76.97 -8.01 67.85
C VAL A 278 -77.04 -8.74 66.52
N GLN A 279 -78.23 -9.21 66.18
CA GLN A 279 -78.48 -9.97 64.96
C GLN A 279 -79.04 -9.04 63.87
N SER A 280 -78.17 -8.56 62.99
CA SER A 280 -78.60 -7.85 61.79
C SER A 280 -78.95 -8.84 60.68
N SER A 281 -80.14 -8.68 60.10
CA SER A 281 -80.53 -9.38 58.87
C SER A 281 -80.51 -8.43 57.67
N PHE A 282 -80.00 -8.94 56.55
CA PHE A 282 -80.08 -8.31 55.24
C PHE A 282 -81.14 -9.06 54.41
N ARG A 283 -82.07 -8.34 53.78
CA ARG A 283 -83.08 -8.92 52.86
C ARG A 283 -82.85 -8.38 51.46
N TRP A 284 -83.20 -9.16 50.44
CA TRP A 284 -83.08 -8.70 49.05
C TRP A 284 -84.22 -7.74 48.71
N PRO A 285 -84.01 -6.73 47.82
CA PRO A 285 -85.05 -5.75 47.47
C PRO A 285 -86.33 -6.33 46.84
N SER A 286 -86.33 -7.62 46.50
CA SER A 286 -87.44 -8.38 45.91
C SER A 286 -88.19 -9.29 46.88
N ASP A 287 -87.70 -9.48 48.12
CA ASP A 287 -88.31 -10.39 49.09
C ASP A 287 -89.57 -9.76 49.73
N PRO A 288 -90.74 -10.43 49.74
CA PRO A 288 -91.93 -9.93 50.41
C PRO A 288 -91.74 -9.70 51.92
N ILE A 289 -92.50 -8.74 52.47
CA ILE A 289 -92.59 -8.54 53.92
C ILE A 289 -93.49 -9.63 54.51
N ASP A 290 -92.90 -10.79 54.79
CA ASP A 290 -93.50 -11.82 55.65
C ASP A 290 -92.86 -11.81 57.05
N THR A 291 -93.70 -12.10 58.05
CA THR A 291 -93.49 -11.93 59.50
C THR A 291 -93.50 -13.28 60.24
N GLY A 292 -92.73 -14.24 59.70
CA GLY A 292 -92.60 -15.61 60.23
C GLY A 292 -91.18 -16.01 60.60
N TYR A 293 -91.03 -16.73 61.71
CA TYR A 293 -89.79 -17.20 62.33
C TYR A 293 -88.94 -18.16 61.45
N ILE A 294 -87.62 -18.10 61.67
CA ILE A 294 -86.65 -19.17 61.38
C ILE A 294 -86.54 -20.08 62.63
N TRP A 295 -86.21 -21.38 62.51
CA TRP A 295 -85.17 -22.10 63.29
C TRP A 295 -85.19 -23.64 63.10
N ASP A 296 -84.01 -24.18 62.74
CA ASP A 296 -83.51 -25.56 62.91
C ASP A 296 -84.17 -26.75 62.14
N ALA A 297 -83.50 -27.92 62.20
CA ALA A 297 -83.57 -28.99 61.20
C ALA A 297 -83.73 -30.43 61.77
N SER A 298 -83.83 -31.43 60.88
CA SER A 298 -82.97 -32.66 60.82
C SER A 298 -83.66 -33.98 60.36
N PHE A 299 -82.84 -34.86 59.76
CA PHE A 299 -82.95 -36.32 59.50
C PHE A 299 -84.06 -36.96 58.60
N ASN A 300 -83.57 -37.82 57.68
CA ASN A 300 -83.98 -39.19 57.28
C ASN A 300 -85.45 -39.68 57.42
N ASP A 301 -85.98 -40.63 56.61
CA ASP A 301 -85.40 -41.94 56.22
C ASP A 301 -86.26 -42.65 55.11
N ASN A 302 -85.68 -43.64 54.38
CA ASN A 302 -86.24 -44.94 53.89
C ASN A 302 -87.70 -45.09 53.32
N ASN A 303 -88.09 -46.02 52.42
CA ASN A 303 -87.46 -47.02 51.53
C ASN A 303 -88.54 -47.51 50.51
N ASP A 304 -88.18 -48.14 49.38
CA ASP A 304 -88.38 -49.59 49.10
C ASP A 304 -88.04 -49.99 47.62
N TYR A 305 -87.96 -51.29 47.33
CA TYR A 305 -87.34 -51.89 46.13
C TYR A 305 -88.26 -52.18 44.93
N LEU A 306 -87.69 -52.12 43.72
CA LEU A 306 -88.14 -52.84 42.51
C LEU A 306 -86.95 -53.43 41.75
N VAL A 307 -87.10 -54.67 41.28
CA VAL A 307 -86.06 -55.43 40.56
C VAL A 307 -86.04 -55.05 39.07
N THR A 308 -84.86 -54.99 38.45
CA THR A 308 -84.66 -54.67 37.02
C THR A 308 -83.98 -55.82 36.27
N LYS A 309 -84.30 -55.99 34.97
CA LYS A 309 -83.64 -56.97 34.07
C LYS A 309 -82.25 -56.46 33.70
N VAL A 310 -81.27 -57.36 33.73
CA VAL A 310 -79.87 -57.13 33.29
C VAL A 310 -79.58 -57.98 32.05
N VAL A 311 -78.68 -57.51 31.19
CA VAL A 311 -78.23 -58.12 29.93
C VAL A 311 -76.70 -57.95 29.84
N ASN A 312 -75.97 -58.97 29.40
CA ASN A 312 -74.50 -58.91 29.30
C ASN A 312 -74.03 -58.27 27.98
N ILE A 313 -72.93 -57.53 28.05
CA ILE A 313 -72.19 -56.97 26.90
C ILE A 313 -70.81 -57.61 26.90
N ILE A 314 -70.48 -58.37 25.86
CA ILE A 314 -69.35 -59.30 25.83
C ILE A 314 -68.32 -58.86 24.80
N TYR A 315 -67.08 -58.58 25.25
CA TYR A 315 -66.01 -58.07 24.39
C TYR A 315 -65.04 -59.18 23.99
N ASN A 316 -65.25 -59.77 22.82
CA ASN A 316 -64.46 -60.88 22.30
C ASN A 316 -63.15 -60.39 21.64
N ASN A 317 -62.02 -61.04 21.95
CA ASN A 317 -60.68 -60.59 21.53
C ASN A 317 -60.41 -60.69 20.00
N ASN A 318 -61.15 -61.52 19.24
CA ASN A 318 -61.14 -61.63 17.76
C ASN A 318 -59.77 -61.37 17.08
N ASP A 319 -58.79 -62.23 17.35
CA ASP A 319 -57.44 -62.18 16.81
C ASP A 319 -56.65 -60.87 17.06
N ALA A 320 -56.94 -60.11 18.11
CA ALA A 320 -56.03 -59.09 18.63
C ALA A 320 -54.80 -59.73 19.31
N THR A 321 -53.67 -59.04 19.24
CA THR A 321 -52.35 -59.50 19.70
C THR A 321 -51.97 -59.01 21.10
N GLY A 322 -52.75 -58.10 21.68
CA GLY A 322 -52.61 -57.64 23.07
C GLY A 322 -53.81 -56.85 23.56
N GLY A 323 -53.82 -56.49 24.84
CA GLY A 323 -54.95 -55.82 25.50
C GLY A 323 -55.90 -56.81 26.19
N GLY A 324 -57.03 -56.30 26.69
CA GLY A 324 -57.99 -57.10 27.46
C GLY A 324 -59.11 -56.26 28.05
N MET A 325 -60.36 -56.59 27.71
CA MET A 325 -61.55 -55.88 28.18
C MET A 325 -62.35 -56.72 29.17
N LEU A 326 -63.05 -56.03 30.07
CA LEU A 326 -64.02 -56.64 30.97
C LEU A 326 -65.41 -56.57 30.32
N ASN A 327 -66.14 -57.68 30.36
CA ASN A 327 -67.56 -57.70 30.00
C ASN A 327 -68.36 -56.79 30.94
N GLY A 328 -69.40 -56.17 30.41
CA GLY A 328 -70.26 -55.24 31.15
C GLY A 328 -71.68 -55.74 31.32
N GLU A 329 -72.40 -55.17 32.28
CA GLU A 329 -73.81 -55.45 32.55
C GLU A 329 -74.67 -54.23 32.21
N ALA A 330 -75.57 -54.38 31.24
CA ALA A 330 -76.52 -53.35 30.82
C ALA A 330 -77.89 -53.57 31.47
N ILE A 331 -78.42 -52.57 32.16
CA ILE A 331 -79.75 -52.63 32.77
C ILE A 331 -80.80 -52.25 31.72
N TYR A 332 -81.79 -53.11 31.51
CA TYR A 332 -82.83 -52.95 30.49
C TYR A 332 -83.56 -51.60 30.64
N GLY A 333 -83.63 -50.84 29.55
CA GLY A 333 -84.24 -49.50 29.51
C GLY A 333 -83.45 -48.39 30.21
N LYS A 334 -82.18 -48.61 30.58
CA LYS A 334 -81.24 -47.54 30.95
C LYS A 334 -80.32 -47.16 29.77
N PRO A 335 -79.74 -45.96 29.75
CA PRO A 335 -78.61 -45.67 28.88
C PRO A 335 -77.43 -46.57 29.28
N TYR A 336 -76.70 -47.05 28.27
CA TYR A 336 -75.48 -47.82 28.40
C TYR A 336 -74.47 -47.34 27.36
N SER A 337 -73.21 -47.23 27.76
CA SER A 337 -72.09 -46.86 26.89
C SER A 337 -71.17 -48.06 26.79
N LEU A 338 -70.74 -48.40 25.57
CA LEU A 338 -69.67 -49.39 25.42
C LEU A 338 -68.41 -48.90 26.15
N ALA A 339 -67.65 -49.82 26.75
CA ALA A 339 -66.32 -49.51 27.25
C ALA A 339 -65.35 -49.21 26.09
N THR A 340 -64.44 -48.27 26.28
CA THR A 340 -63.35 -47.92 25.36
C THR A 340 -62.55 -49.17 24.97
N ASN A 341 -62.24 -49.33 23.68
CA ASN A 341 -61.46 -50.47 23.22
C ASN A 341 -60.04 -50.48 23.81
N SER A 342 -59.72 -51.52 24.61
CA SER A 342 -58.37 -51.79 25.10
C SER A 342 -57.63 -52.86 24.28
N TYR A 343 -58.30 -53.54 23.34
CA TYR A 343 -57.63 -54.52 22.46
C TYR A 343 -56.72 -53.82 21.46
N THR A 344 -55.62 -54.47 21.12
CA THR A 344 -54.61 -53.97 20.18
C THR A 344 -54.20 -55.09 19.23
N LYS A 345 -54.00 -54.76 17.95
CA LYS A 345 -53.54 -55.71 16.93
C LYS A 345 -52.39 -55.08 16.18
N THR A 346 -51.19 -55.63 16.38
CA THR A 346 -49.93 -55.05 15.88
C THR A 346 -49.98 -54.88 14.36
N GLY A 347 -49.83 -53.64 13.88
CA GLY A 347 -49.92 -53.32 12.44
C GLY A 347 -51.34 -53.11 11.90
N TYR A 348 -52.35 -53.06 12.76
CA TYR A 348 -53.74 -52.81 12.39
C TYR A 348 -54.35 -51.70 13.26
N GLU A 349 -55.20 -50.90 12.63
CA GLU A 349 -55.97 -49.83 13.24
C GLU A 349 -57.36 -50.36 13.62
N PHE A 350 -57.79 -50.15 14.87
CA PHE A 350 -59.15 -50.45 15.30
C PHE A 350 -60.15 -49.50 14.65
N LYS A 351 -61.30 -50.00 14.18
CA LYS A 351 -62.35 -49.18 13.54
C LYS A 351 -63.70 -49.20 14.25
N GLY A 352 -63.86 -50.01 15.29
CA GLY A 352 -65.13 -50.23 15.98
C GLY A 352 -65.46 -51.70 16.09
N TRP A 353 -66.67 -51.97 16.57
CA TRP A 353 -67.16 -53.29 16.90
C TRP A 353 -68.13 -53.83 15.85
N THR A 354 -68.12 -55.15 15.65
CA THR A 354 -69.16 -55.89 14.93
C THR A 354 -69.77 -56.96 15.83
N THR A 355 -71.03 -57.30 15.58
CA THR A 355 -71.79 -58.38 16.21
C THR A 355 -71.45 -59.76 15.64
N THR A 356 -70.77 -59.83 14.50
CA THR A 356 -70.47 -61.09 13.79
C THR A 356 -68.98 -61.44 13.91
N PRO A 357 -68.62 -62.65 14.38
CA PRO A 357 -67.22 -63.11 14.41
C PRO A 357 -66.53 -62.94 13.05
N GLY A 358 -65.37 -62.27 13.02
CA GLY A 358 -64.62 -61.99 11.78
C GLY A 358 -65.23 -60.94 10.83
N GLY A 359 -66.32 -60.27 11.21
CA GLY A 359 -66.97 -59.22 10.41
C GLY A 359 -66.03 -58.06 10.05
N GLN A 360 -66.26 -57.44 8.89
CA GLN A 360 -65.46 -56.34 8.34
C GLN A 360 -66.20 -54.99 8.31
N THR A 361 -67.49 -55.00 8.67
CA THR A 361 -68.35 -53.82 8.79
C THR A 361 -68.48 -53.44 10.25
N VAL A 362 -68.40 -52.14 10.55
CA VAL A 362 -68.58 -51.62 11.91
C VAL A 362 -70.08 -51.48 12.19
N ASP A 363 -70.59 -52.25 13.14
CA ASP A 363 -71.98 -52.20 13.60
C ASP A 363 -72.15 -51.17 14.74
N TYR A 364 -71.13 -51.05 15.60
CA TYR A 364 -71.05 -50.04 16.67
C TYR A 364 -69.68 -49.36 16.66
N THR A 365 -69.63 -48.04 16.81
CA THR A 365 -68.38 -47.30 17.02
C THR A 365 -67.73 -47.68 18.35
N ASP A 366 -66.49 -47.22 18.60
CA ASP A 366 -66.01 -47.25 19.98
C ASP A 366 -66.88 -46.37 20.90
N GLU A 367 -66.89 -46.68 22.19
CA GLU A 367 -67.66 -46.01 23.25
C GLU A 367 -69.17 -45.80 22.97
N HIS A 368 -69.74 -46.53 22.00
CA HIS A 368 -71.06 -46.26 21.46
C HIS A 368 -72.15 -46.25 22.54
N GLN A 369 -72.94 -45.18 22.58
CA GLN A 369 -73.99 -45.01 23.58
C GLN A 369 -75.37 -45.35 22.99
N PHE A 370 -76.11 -46.20 23.69
CA PHE A 370 -77.47 -46.58 23.33
C PHE A 370 -78.34 -46.76 24.57
N THR A 371 -79.65 -46.83 24.41
CA THR A 371 -80.54 -47.25 25.51
C THR A 371 -80.91 -48.72 25.35
N ALA A 372 -80.77 -49.50 26.42
CA ALA A 372 -80.90 -50.96 26.39
C ALA A 372 -82.36 -51.46 26.31
N PHE A 373 -83.23 -50.74 25.57
CA PHE A 373 -84.57 -51.20 25.22
C PHE A 373 -84.57 -52.22 24.06
N ASN A 374 -83.55 -52.14 23.19
CA ASN A 374 -83.48 -52.94 21.97
C ASN A 374 -82.74 -54.29 22.14
N LEU A 375 -82.24 -54.59 23.35
CA LEU A 375 -81.52 -55.84 23.64
C LEU A 375 -82.44 -56.84 24.34
N GLU A 376 -82.96 -57.81 23.57
CA GLU A 376 -83.71 -58.94 24.14
C GLU A 376 -82.79 -59.98 24.79
N ASN A 377 -81.59 -60.17 24.22
CA ASN A 377 -80.53 -61.11 24.63
C ASN A 377 -79.18 -60.37 24.81
N ASP A 378 -78.17 -61.08 25.31
CA ASP A 378 -76.80 -60.59 25.46
C ASP A 378 -76.17 -60.15 24.12
N LEU A 379 -75.26 -59.17 24.18
CA LEU A 379 -74.61 -58.55 23.01
C LEU A 379 -73.13 -58.92 22.94
N ASP A 380 -72.79 -59.87 22.07
CA ASP A 380 -71.40 -60.15 21.69
C ASP A 380 -70.86 -59.09 20.72
N LEU A 381 -69.64 -58.62 20.99
CA LEU A 381 -68.92 -57.64 20.19
C LEU A 381 -67.52 -58.15 19.87
N TYR A 382 -67.10 -57.98 18.61
CA TYR A 382 -65.81 -58.40 18.06
C TYR A 382 -65.14 -57.19 17.39
N PRO A 383 -63.83 -56.93 17.60
CA PRO A 383 -63.16 -55.78 17.00
C PRO A 383 -62.96 -55.93 15.48
N VAL A 384 -63.22 -54.84 14.75
CA VAL A 384 -62.98 -54.66 13.32
C VAL A 384 -61.63 -53.97 13.12
N TRP A 385 -60.78 -54.56 12.27
CA TRP A 385 -59.38 -54.16 12.10
C TRP A 385 -59.08 -53.77 10.64
N LYS A 386 -58.64 -52.52 10.41
CA LYS A 386 -58.06 -52.10 9.12
C LYS A 386 -56.54 -52.29 9.18
N ILE A 387 -55.90 -52.77 8.11
CA ILE A 387 -54.43 -52.79 8.04
C ILE A 387 -53.86 -51.36 8.07
N ALA A 388 -52.73 -51.17 8.75
CA ALA A 388 -52.06 -49.88 8.82
C ALA A 388 -51.28 -49.58 7.53
N ASP A 389 -51.31 -48.30 7.13
CA ASP A 389 -50.63 -47.75 5.96
C ASP A 389 -49.43 -46.91 6.42
N TYR A 390 -48.24 -47.27 5.96
CA TYR A 390 -46.98 -46.57 6.25
C TYR A 390 -46.65 -45.64 5.07
N ALA A 391 -46.79 -44.33 5.29
CA ALA A 391 -46.45 -43.31 4.32
C ALA A 391 -44.92 -43.10 4.21
N ILE A 392 -44.46 -42.81 2.99
CA ILE A 392 -43.05 -42.63 2.65
C ILE A 392 -42.90 -41.32 1.86
N THR A 393 -42.31 -40.30 2.46
CA THR A 393 -42.12 -38.98 1.83
C THR A 393 -40.72 -38.88 1.24
N TYR A 394 -40.59 -38.42 -0.01
CA TYR A 394 -39.29 -38.10 -0.61
C TYR A 394 -39.08 -36.58 -0.70
N ASN A 395 -38.01 -36.10 -0.09
CA ASN A 395 -37.61 -34.69 -0.09
C ASN A 395 -36.25 -34.52 -0.79
N GLY A 396 -36.22 -33.73 -1.87
CA GLY A 396 -35.03 -33.51 -2.68
C GLY A 396 -33.91 -32.71 -1.99
N ASN A 397 -34.17 -32.14 -0.80
CA ASN A 397 -33.16 -31.62 0.13
C ASN A 397 -32.11 -30.70 -0.53
N GLY A 398 -32.57 -29.61 -1.13
CA GLY A 398 -31.73 -28.68 -1.91
C GLY A 398 -31.61 -29.03 -3.39
N SER A 399 -32.37 -30.00 -3.89
CA SER A 399 -32.56 -30.26 -5.33
C SER A 399 -32.98 -29.01 -6.10
N THR A 400 -32.32 -28.73 -7.21
CA THR A 400 -32.65 -27.62 -8.11
C THR A 400 -33.72 -28.00 -9.13
N ALA A 401 -33.84 -29.28 -9.47
CA ALA A 401 -34.84 -29.81 -10.40
C ALA A 401 -35.35 -31.22 -10.02
N GLY A 402 -36.27 -31.75 -10.81
CA GLY A 402 -36.88 -33.07 -10.61
C GLY A 402 -37.99 -33.11 -9.55
N THR A 403 -38.79 -34.17 -9.56
CA THR A 403 -39.86 -34.42 -8.56
C THR A 403 -40.06 -35.91 -8.33
N MET A 404 -40.50 -36.29 -7.14
CA MET A 404 -40.76 -37.67 -6.72
C MET A 404 -42.22 -37.84 -6.29
N THR A 405 -42.78 -39.03 -6.51
CA THR A 405 -44.10 -39.41 -5.96
C THR A 405 -43.90 -40.15 -4.63
N ASN A 406 -44.59 -39.71 -3.59
CA ASN A 406 -44.56 -40.35 -2.27
C ASN A 406 -45.09 -41.80 -2.32
N GLY A 407 -44.48 -42.67 -1.52
CA GLY A 407 -44.86 -44.08 -1.42
C GLY A 407 -45.84 -44.37 -0.28
N VAL A 408 -46.50 -45.52 -0.35
CA VAL A 408 -47.25 -46.13 0.75
C VAL A 408 -46.94 -47.62 0.77
N ALA A 409 -46.73 -48.20 1.96
CA ALA A 409 -46.62 -49.64 2.16
C ALA A 409 -47.63 -50.10 3.23
N ASN A 410 -48.28 -51.24 3.03
CA ASN A 410 -49.12 -51.83 4.08
C ASN A 410 -48.24 -52.64 5.05
N TYR A 411 -48.69 -52.77 6.31
CA TYR A 411 -47.99 -53.56 7.33
C TYR A 411 -47.60 -54.98 6.83
N GLY A 412 -46.34 -55.37 7.04
CA GLY A 412 -45.81 -56.68 6.67
C GLY A 412 -45.47 -56.88 5.18
N GLN A 413 -45.65 -55.86 4.31
CA GLN A 413 -45.20 -55.92 2.91
C GLN A 413 -43.88 -55.20 2.70
N LYS A 414 -42.90 -55.91 2.13
CA LYS A 414 -41.59 -55.34 1.76
C LYS A 414 -41.76 -54.21 0.75
N LEU A 415 -41.15 -53.07 1.05
CA LEU A 415 -41.14 -51.91 0.19
C LEU A 415 -39.80 -51.78 -0.54
N ALA A 416 -39.85 -51.54 -1.84
CA ALA A 416 -38.74 -50.97 -2.59
C ALA A 416 -38.87 -49.45 -2.62
N LEU A 417 -37.80 -48.71 -2.30
CA LEU A 417 -37.79 -47.27 -2.50
C LEU A 417 -37.93 -46.91 -3.99
N SER A 418 -38.55 -45.78 -4.27
CA SER A 418 -38.55 -45.17 -5.60
C SER A 418 -37.12 -44.77 -5.97
N LYS A 419 -36.74 -45.02 -7.23
CA LYS A 419 -35.47 -44.54 -7.79
C LYS A 419 -35.46 -43.01 -7.82
N ASN A 420 -34.37 -42.39 -7.37
CA ASN A 420 -34.27 -40.94 -7.29
C ASN A 420 -34.49 -40.27 -8.67
N ALA A 421 -35.39 -39.30 -8.69
CA ALA A 421 -35.68 -38.43 -9.83
C ALA A 421 -35.61 -36.93 -9.46
N PHE A 422 -34.96 -36.60 -8.34
CA PHE A 422 -34.48 -35.24 -8.06
C PHE A 422 -33.09 -35.02 -8.67
N GLU A 423 -32.83 -33.79 -9.09
CA GLU A 423 -31.56 -33.34 -9.65
C GLU A 423 -31.04 -32.13 -8.84
N ARG A 424 -29.72 -32.00 -8.71
CA ARG A 424 -29.07 -30.89 -8.02
C ARG A 424 -27.78 -30.52 -8.77
N ASP A 425 -27.78 -29.35 -9.39
CA ASP A 425 -26.66 -28.88 -10.21
C ASP A 425 -25.36 -28.84 -9.38
N GLY A 426 -24.31 -29.49 -9.89
CA GLY A 426 -23.01 -29.57 -9.22
C GLY A 426 -22.88 -30.65 -8.12
N TYR A 427 -23.89 -31.48 -7.88
CA TYR A 427 -23.85 -32.53 -6.84
C TYR A 427 -24.21 -33.92 -7.37
N THR A 428 -23.59 -34.95 -6.78
CA THR A 428 -23.91 -36.36 -7.01
C THR A 428 -24.81 -36.88 -5.88
N PHE A 429 -25.94 -37.50 -6.25
CA PHE A 429 -26.83 -38.19 -5.31
C PHE A 429 -26.16 -39.46 -4.75
N LYS A 430 -26.19 -39.65 -3.42
CA LYS A 430 -25.58 -40.81 -2.75
C LYS A 430 -26.59 -41.75 -2.09
N GLY A 431 -27.79 -41.29 -1.80
CA GLY A 431 -28.84 -42.04 -1.13
C GLY A 431 -29.74 -41.16 -0.28
N TRP A 432 -30.47 -41.76 0.66
CA TRP A 432 -31.44 -41.09 1.51
C TRP A 432 -31.07 -41.18 3.00
N SER A 433 -31.55 -40.21 3.76
CA SER A 433 -31.38 -40.03 5.20
C SER A 433 -32.75 -39.72 5.85
N THR A 434 -33.00 -40.16 7.08
CA THR A 434 -34.16 -39.73 7.88
C THR A 434 -34.07 -38.29 8.41
N LYS A 435 -32.93 -37.62 8.17
CA LYS A 435 -32.66 -36.24 8.61
C LYS A 435 -32.14 -35.38 7.46
N THR A 436 -32.48 -34.09 7.47
CA THR A 436 -32.02 -33.07 6.50
C THR A 436 -30.49 -32.97 6.37
N ASP A 437 -29.76 -33.29 7.44
CA ASP A 437 -28.30 -33.18 7.57
C ASP A 437 -27.61 -34.54 7.87
N GLY A 438 -28.36 -35.64 7.75
CA GLY A 438 -27.86 -36.98 8.06
C GLY A 438 -26.99 -37.61 6.96
N GLN A 439 -26.28 -38.67 7.34
CA GLN A 439 -25.51 -39.52 6.43
C GLN A 439 -26.44 -40.46 5.63
N VAL A 440 -25.92 -41.14 4.61
CA VAL A 440 -26.71 -42.13 3.85
C VAL A 440 -27.11 -43.30 4.75
N GLU A 441 -28.41 -43.42 5.01
CA GLU A 441 -29.04 -44.51 5.77
C GLU A 441 -29.70 -45.54 4.82
N TYR A 442 -30.15 -45.09 3.63
CA TYR A 442 -30.78 -45.93 2.61
C TYR A 442 -30.18 -45.67 1.23
N THR A 443 -29.85 -46.75 0.52
CA THR A 443 -29.36 -46.68 -0.86
C THR A 443 -30.50 -46.47 -1.87
N ASP A 444 -30.15 -45.99 -3.07
CA ASP A 444 -31.10 -45.69 -4.13
C ASP A 444 -31.88 -46.92 -4.62
N GLY A 445 -33.20 -46.95 -4.39
CA GLY A 445 -34.05 -48.10 -4.71
C GLY A 445 -33.92 -49.29 -3.74
N GLN A 446 -33.41 -49.07 -2.52
CA GLN A 446 -33.27 -50.10 -1.48
C GLN A 446 -34.60 -50.79 -1.15
N VAL A 447 -34.56 -52.11 -0.93
CA VAL A 447 -35.70 -52.90 -0.43
C VAL A 447 -35.56 -53.14 1.06
N PHE A 448 -36.60 -52.84 1.84
CA PHE A 448 -36.58 -52.93 3.31
C PHE A 448 -37.97 -53.23 3.89
N ASP A 449 -38.00 -53.39 5.22
CA ASP A 449 -39.18 -53.73 6.03
C ASP A 449 -39.66 -52.47 6.80
N PRO A 450 -40.59 -51.65 6.25
CA PRO A 450 -40.89 -50.31 6.79
C PRO A 450 -41.61 -50.29 8.13
N TRP A 451 -42.22 -51.39 8.57
CA TRP A 451 -43.02 -51.46 9.80
C TRP A 451 -42.21 -51.53 11.10
N ASN A 452 -40.87 -51.39 11.03
CA ASN A 452 -39.99 -51.26 12.18
C ASN A 452 -39.75 -49.79 12.60
N GLN A 453 -40.62 -48.87 12.16
CA GLN A 453 -40.67 -47.46 12.58
C GLN A 453 -42.13 -47.06 12.83
N ASP A 454 -42.41 -46.45 13.99
CA ASP A 454 -43.77 -46.36 14.52
C ASP A 454 -44.72 -45.40 13.78
N LYS A 455 -44.21 -44.45 12.97
CA LYS A 455 -45.02 -43.33 12.42
C LYS A 455 -44.68 -42.92 10.98
N GLY A 456 -44.28 -43.88 10.12
CA GLY A 456 -43.91 -43.62 8.72
C GLY A 456 -42.44 -43.23 8.54
N LEU A 457 -42.04 -42.90 7.31
CA LEU A 457 -40.64 -42.64 6.95
C LEU A 457 -40.51 -41.44 6.00
N ASP A 458 -40.00 -40.32 6.52
CA ASP A 458 -39.58 -39.18 5.71
C ASP A 458 -38.11 -39.34 5.29
N LEU A 459 -37.82 -39.21 3.99
CA LEU A 459 -36.51 -39.42 3.39
C LEU A 459 -35.99 -38.16 2.70
N TYR A 460 -34.87 -37.65 3.17
CA TYR A 460 -34.14 -36.51 2.62
C TYR A 460 -32.98 -37.00 1.75
N ALA A 461 -32.85 -36.42 0.56
CA ALA A 461 -31.76 -36.74 -0.36
C ALA A 461 -30.40 -36.31 0.21
N VAL A 462 -29.42 -37.21 0.13
CA VAL A 462 -28.03 -36.96 0.54
C VAL A 462 -27.19 -36.71 -0.72
N TRP A 463 -26.54 -35.56 -0.74
CA TRP A 463 -25.81 -35.01 -1.88
C TRP A 463 -24.33 -34.81 -1.51
N GLU A 464 -23.43 -35.25 -2.38
CA GLU A 464 -22.00 -34.95 -2.32
C GLU A 464 -21.68 -33.93 -3.41
N ALA A 465 -20.92 -32.88 -3.10
CA ALA A 465 -20.51 -31.89 -4.08
C ALA A 465 -19.51 -32.52 -5.07
N ASN A 466 -19.64 -32.21 -6.36
CA ASN A 466 -18.73 -32.71 -7.38
C ASN A 466 -17.40 -31.96 -7.34
N GLU A 467 -16.32 -32.63 -7.71
CA GLU A 467 -15.01 -32.01 -7.95
C GLU A 467 -14.77 -31.83 -9.46
N TYR A 468 -14.07 -30.76 -9.84
CA TYR A 468 -13.61 -30.49 -11.21
C TYR A 468 -12.24 -29.80 -11.16
N THR A 469 -11.56 -29.76 -12.30
CA THR A 469 -10.16 -29.33 -12.41
C THR A 469 -10.05 -27.94 -13.06
N ILE A 470 -9.11 -27.14 -12.58
CA ILE A 470 -8.64 -25.90 -13.22
C ILE A 470 -7.26 -26.18 -13.83
N THR A 471 -7.13 -25.99 -15.14
CA THR A 471 -5.91 -26.29 -15.91
C THR A 471 -5.22 -24.99 -16.33
N TYR A 472 -3.94 -24.82 -15.97
CA TYR A 472 -3.17 -23.62 -16.30
C TYR A 472 -2.24 -23.85 -17.50
N HIS A 473 -2.58 -23.30 -18.67
CA HIS A 473 -1.77 -23.39 -19.89
C HIS A 473 -0.58 -22.42 -19.87
N ASP A 474 0.50 -22.74 -20.59
CA ASP A 474 1.71 -21.89 -20.64
C ASP A 474 1.64 -20.80 -21.74
N THR A 475 0.94 -21.07 -22.84
CA THR A 475 0.66 -20.19 -23.99
C THR A 475 1.88 -19.36 -24.42
N GLY A 476 2.99 -20.06 -24.66
CA GLY A 476 4.25 -19.46 -25.08
C GLY A 476 4.91 -18.60 -24.01
N ALA A 477 4.75 -18.93 -22.73
CA ALA A 477 5.72 -18.58 -21.70
C ALA A 477 7.11 -19.13 -22.07
N THR A 478 8.14 -18.56 -21.44
CA THR A 478 9.56 -18.94 -21.64
C THR A 478 10.16 -19.70 -20.46
N SER A 479 9.47 -19.68 -19.31
CA SER A 479 9.91 -20.21 -18.01
C SER A 479 8.67 -20.42 -17.13
N GLY A 480 8.81 -21.22 -16.08
CA GLY A 480 7.74 -21.50 -15.11
C GLY A 480 6.86 -22.71 -15.42
N SER A 481 6.02 -23.08 -14.47
CA SER A 481 5.09 -24.22 -14.51
C SER A 481 4.03 -24.06 -13.43
N MET A 482 2.80 -24.48 -13.69
CA MET A 482 1.73 -24.56 -12.68
C MET A 482 1.08 -25.93 -12.71
N ASP A 483 0.91 -26.53 -11.53
CA ASP A 483 0.09 -27.75 -11.37
C ASP A 483 -1.40 -27.40 -11.54
N ALA A 484 -2.21 -28.39 -11.92
CA ALA A 484 -3.66 -28.22 -12.05
C ALA A 484 -4.34 -28.30 -10.67
N ASP A 485 -5.21 -27.32 -10.37
CA ASP A 485 -5.96 -27.29 -9.11
C ASP A 485 -7.24 -28.14 -9.20
N THR A 486 -7.62 -28.77 -8.10
CA THR A 486 -8.90 -29.51 -7.97
C THR A 486 -9.80 -28.77 -7.00
N VAL A 487 -11.06 -28.54 -7.38
CA VAL A 487 -11.98 -27.65 -6.67
C VAL A 487 -13.34 -28.33 -6.49
N THR A 488 -13.87 -28.26 -5.26
CA THR A 488 -15.20 -28.76 -4.90
C THR A 488 -16.27 -27.74 -5.29
N TYR A 489 -17.43 -28.21 -5.77
CA TYR A 489 -18.57 -27.35 -6.10
C TYR A 489 -19.12 -26.61 -4.86
N ASP A 490 -19.64 -25.39 -5.07
CA ASP A 490 -20.06 -24.40 -4.04
C ASP A 490 -18.99 -23.93 -3.03
N ASP A 491 -17.76 -24.48 -3.03
CA ASP A 491 -16.68 -24.00 -2.16
C ASP A 491 -16.01 -22.71 -2.68
N ASN A 492 -15.47 -21.89 -1.76
CA ASN A 492 -14.78 -20.64 -2.12
C ASN A 492 -13.34 -20.93 -2.58
N PHE A 493 -13.11 -20.94 -3.89
CA PHE A 493 -11.76 -21.09 -4.43
C PHE A 493 -10.95 -19.79 -4.45
N THR A 494 -9.64 -19.90 -4.61
CA THR A 494 -8.71 -18.77 -4.81
C THR A 494 -7.64 -19.22 -5.79
N LEU A 495 -7.59 -18.62 -6.99
CA LEU A 495 -6.59 -18.99 -8.01
C LEU A 495 -5.17 -18.92 -7.44
N ALA A 496 -4.33 -19.89 -7.79
CA ALA A 496 -2.90 -19.77 -7.60
C ALA A 496 -2.37 -18.49 -8.30
N ALA A 497 -1.35 -17.87 -7.72
CA ALA A 497 -0.64 -16.77 -8.39
C ALA A 497 0.16 -17.33 -9.56
N ASN A 498 0.23 -16.58 -10.67
CA ASN A 498 0.92 -17.01 -11.88
C ASN A 498 2.41 -17.29 -11.62
N GLN A 499 2.85 -18.49 -11.98
CA GLN A 499 4.25 -18.92 -11.92
C GLN A 499 4.94 -18.98 -13.29
N TYR A 500 4.21 -18.71 -14.39
CA TYR A 500 4.81 -18.61 -15.72
C TYR A 500 5.53 -17.26 -15.89
N GLU A 501 6.62 -17.27 -16.64
CA GLU A 501 7.37 -16.07 -17.04
C GLU A 501 7.55 -16.04 -18.55
N LYS A 502 7.23 -14.90 -19.18
CA LYS A 502 7.43 -14.68 -20.62
C LYS A 502 8.39 -13.52 -20.83
N PHE A 503 9.64 -13.83 -21.20
CA PHE A 503 10.72 -12.87 -21.40
C PHE A 503 10.27 -11.73 -22.33
N GLY A 504 10.40 -10.48 -21.88
CA GLY A 504 9.96 -9.29 -22.60
C GLY A 504 8.48 -8.94 -22.47
N TYR A 505 7.68 -9.71 -21.74
CA TYR A 505 6.26 -9.46 -21.52
C TYR A 505 5.91 -9.40 -20.03
N ASP A 506 4.93 -8.58 -19.70
CA ASP A 506 4.27 -8.58 -18.39
C ASP A 506 3.01 -9.44 -18.46
N PHE A 507 2.79 -10.24 -17.42
CA PHE A 507 1.49 -10.88 -17.18
C PHE A 507 0.40 -9.82 -16.91
N LYS A 508 -0.85 -10.09 -17.31
CA LYS A 508 -2.01 -9.20 -17.09
C LYS A 508 -3.23 -9.90 -16.48
N GLY A 509 -3.26 -11.22 -16.41
CA GLY A 509 -4.37 -12.02 -15.92
C GLY A 509 -4.61 -13.25 -16.81
N TRP A 510 -5.62 -14.03 -16.46
CA TRP A 510 -6.01 -15.26 -17.15
C TRP A 510 -7.23 -15.03 -18.04
N SER A 511 -7.26 -15.70 -19.18
CA SER A 511 -8.42 -15.84 -20.05
C SER A 511 -8.98 -17.26 -19.97
N ASP A 512 -10.28 -17.41 -20.19
CA ASP A 512 -11.00 -18.68 -20.37
C ASP A 512 -10.81 -19.28 -21.79
N GLN A 513 -10.13 -18.55 -22.69
CA GLN A 513 -9.90 -18.97 -24.07
C GLN A 513 -8.47 -18.66 -24.53
N GLU A 514 -7.91 -19.52 -25.40
CA GLU A 514 -6.59 -19.30 -25.98
C GLU A 514 -6.55 -17.98 -26.77
N ASN A 515 -5.63 -17.08 -26.42
CA ASN A 515 -5.52 -15.71 -26.98
C ASN A 515 -6.74 -14.79 -26.70
N GLY A 516 -7.59 -15.13 -25.73
CA GLY A 516 -8.71 -14.29 -25.30
C GLY A 516 -8.31 -13.06 -24.47
N GLN A 517 -9.31 -12.34 -23.95
CA GLN A 517 -9.11 -11.20 -23.05
C GLN A 517 -9.01 -11.65 -21.57
N VAL A 518 -8.46 -10.81 -20.70
CA VAL A 518 -8.43 -11.09 -19.25
C VAL A 518 -9.84 -11.19 -18.69
N VAL A 519 -10.18 -12.37 -18.17
CA VAL A 519 -11.42 -12.66 -17.44
C VAL A 519 -11.15 -12.69 -15.94
N TYR A 520 -10.03 -13.28 -15.52
CA TYR A 520 -9.65 -13.44 -14.11
C TYR A 520 -8.30 -12.78 -13.82
N CYS A 521 -8.13 -12.21 -12.64
CA CYS A 521 -6.83 -11.77 -12.13
C CYS A 521 -6.16 -12.84 -11.27
N ASP A 522 -4.86 -12.67 -10.98
CA ASP A 522 -4.17 -13.52 -10.00
C ASP A 522 -4.80 -13.39 -8.60
N VAL A 523 -4.85 -14.52 -7.89
CA VAL A 523 -5.46 -14.62 -6.55
C VAL A 523 -6.95 -14.21 -6.54
N TYR A 524 -7.62 -14.25 -7.70
CA TYR A 524 -9.05 -14.03 -7.81
C TYR A 524 -9.82 -15.10 -7.01
N LYS A 525 -10.89 -14.67 -6.35
CA LYS A 525 -11.76 -15.52 -5.52
C LYS A 525 -13.14 -15.54 -6.14
N PHE A 526 -13.68 -16.73 -6.36
CA PHE A 526 -14.99 -16.92 -6.95
C PHE A 526 -15.69 -18.16 -6.38
N LEU A 527 -17.01 -18.15 -6.51
CA LEU A 527 -17.82 -19.35 -6.40
C LEU A 527 -17.93 -19.96 -7.82
N PRO A 528 -17.41 -21.17 -8.05
CA PRO A 528 -17.37 -21.84 -9.37
C PRO A 528 -18.73 -22.44 -9.77
N TYR A 529 -19.79 -21.63 -9.70
CA TYR A 529 -21.20 -22.03 -9.81
C TYR A 529 -21.64 -22.50 -11.22
N ASN A 530 -20.81 -22.33 -12.26
CA ASN A 530 -21.17 -22.63 -13.65
C ASN A 530 -20.20 -23.61 -14.37
N GLU A 531 -19.05 -23.96 -13.79
CA GLU A 531 -17.94 -24.65 -14.48
C GLU A 531 -18.09 -26.20 -14.47
N LEU A 532 -19.24 -26.71 -14.89
CA LEU A 532 -19.63 -28.13 -14.79
C LEU A 532 -18.71 -29.13 -15.53
N ASN A 533 -17.73 -28.67 -16.31
CA ASN A 533 -16.79 -29.52 -17.05
C ASN A 533 -15.30 -29.20 -16.76
N GLY A 534 -15.00 -28.36 -15.77
CA GLY A 534 -13.65 -27.82 -15.53
C GLY A 534 -13.31 -26.60 -16.38
N LEU A 535 -12.24 -25.90 -16.00
CA LEU A 535 -11.89 -24.57 -16.50
C LEU A 535 -10.44 -24.52 -17.00
N ASP A 536 -10.25 -24.22 -18.28
CA ASP A 536 -8.93 -23.99 -18.89
C ASP A 536 -8.55 -22.50 -18.80
N LEU A 537 -7.39 -22.19 -18.22
CA LEU A 537 -6.89 -20.82 -18.04
C LEU A 537 -5.62 -20.56 -18.85
N TYR A 538 -5.68 -19.54 -19.70
CA TYR A 538 -4.62 -19.14 -20.61
C TYR A 538 -4.03 -17.77 -20.20
N PRO A 539 -2.71 -17.63 -20.03
CA PRO A 539 -2.10 -16.41 -19.52
C PRO A 539 -2.08 -15.30 -20.57
N VAL A 540 -2.59 -14.13 -20.22
CA VAL A 540 -2.64 -12.96 -21.09
C VAL A 540 -1.41 -12.08 -20.86
N TRP A 541 -0.70 -11.80 -21.95
CA TRP A 541 0.61 -11.15 -21.93
C TRP A 541 0.60 -9.81 -22.66
N SER A 542 1.20 -8.78 -22.07
CA SER A 542 1.45 -7.49 -22.73
C SER A 542 2.95 -7.25 -22.91
N ALA A 543 3.42 -6.91 -24.11
CA ALA A 543 4.83 -6.59 -24.34
C ALA A 543 5.29 -5.43 -23.45
N LYS A 544 6.49 -5.56 -22.86
CA LYS A 544 7.13 -4.52 -22.05
C LYS A 544 7.52 -3.35 -22.95
N THR A 545 7.39 -2.13 -22.42
CA THR A 545 7.87 -0.91 -23.09
C THR A 545 9.01 -0.30 -22.29
N VAL A 546 10.18 -0.22 -22.90
CA VAL A 546 11.36 0.49 -22.39
C VAL A 546 11.68 1.68 -23.29
N THR A 547 12.84 2.30 -23.14
CA THR A 547 13.27 3.43 -24.01
C THR A 547 14.70 3.28 -24.50
N VAL A 548 14.98 3.87 -25.66
CA VAL A 548 16.35 4.26 -26.05
C VAL A 548 16.59 5.68 -25.56
N THR A 549 17.71 5.91 -24.89
CA THR A 549 18.09 7.21 -24.32
C THR A 549 19.41 7.70 -24.92
N TYR A 550 19.44 8.97 -25.29
CA TYR A 550 20.58 9.60 -25.96
C TYR A 550 21.42 10.41 -24.98
N ASP A 551 22.73 10.42 -25.22
CA ASP A 551 23.69 11.30 -24.56
C ASP A 551 24.50 12.05 -25.62
N GLY A 552 24.45 13.38 -25.58
CA GLY A 552 25.19 14.24 -26.51
C GLY A 552 26.72 14.12 -26.37
N ASN A 553 27.23 13.52 -25.28
CA ASN A 553 28.63 13.09 -25.12
C ASN A 553 29.65 14.18 -25.50
N GLY A 554 29.60 15.31 -24.78
CA GLY A 554 30.40 16.50 -25.08
C GLY A 554 29.80 17.42 -26.16
N ALA A 555 28.56 17.20 -26.60
CA ALA A 555 27.79 18.16 -27.38
C ALA A 555 27.74 19.53 -26.70
N THR A 556 27.90 20.59 -27.49
CA THR A 556 27.85 21.99 -27.04
C THR A 556 26.44 22.57 -27.14
N SER A 557 25.55 22.02 -27.98
CA SER A 557 24.12 22.36 -27.98
C SER A 557 23.23 21.25 -28.57
N GLY A 558 21.92 21.48 -28.58
CA GLY A 558 20.90 20.52 -29.01
C GLY A 558 20.38 19.63 -27.87
N ASN A 559 19.30 18.90 -28.15
CA ASN A 559 18.70 17.94 -27.21
C ASN A 559 17.86 16.91 -27.97
N MET A 560 17.69 15.71 -27.41
CA MET A 560 16.87 14.64 -27.98
C MET A 560 15.91 14.05 -26.95
N THR A 561 14.71 13.66 -27.41
CA THR A 561 13.78 12.84 -26.64
C THR A 561 14.19 11.38 -26.69
N SER A 562 13.86 10.61 -25.66
CA SER A 562 14.04 9.15 -25.66
C SER A 562 12.98 8.46 -26.51
N ASP A 563 13.37 7.55 -27.39
CA ASP A 563 12.44 6.80 -28.23
C ASP A 563 11.81 5.63 -27.43
N PRO A 564 10.49 5.41 -27.52
CA PRO A 564 9.85 4.25 -26.89
C PRO A 564 10.18 2.97 -27.66
N ALA A 565 10.53 1.92 -26.92
CA ALA A 565 10.90 0.62 -27.45
C ALA A 565 9.99 -0.46 -26.86
N VAL A 566 9.03 -0.93 -27.66
CA VAL A 566 8.10 -2.01 -27.29
C VAL A 566 8.73 -3.34 -27.67
N PHE A 567 8.77 -4.29 -26.73
CA PHE A 567 9.31 -5.62 -26.97
C PHE A 567 8.61 -6.33 -28.13
N ASP A 568 9.38 -7.13 -28.87
CA ASP A 568 9.00 -7.79 -30.12
C ASP A 568 8.65 -6.88 -31.32
N GLN A 569 8.66 -5.55 -31.17
CA GLN A 569 8.37 -4.59 -32.26
C GLN A 569 9.64 -3.93 -32.82
N SER A 570 9.54 -3.32 -34.01
CA SER A 570 10.63 -2.55 -34.62
C SER A 570 10.77 -1.16 -34.01
N VAL A 571 12.01 -0.69 -33.81
CA VAL A 571 12.32 0.63 -33.22
C VAL A 571 13.33 1.35 -34.11
N THR A 572 13.01 2.55 -34.59
CA THR A 572 13.94 3.41 -35.33
C THR A 572 14.44 4.51 -34.41
N LEU A 573 15.76 4.71 -34.37
CA LEU A 573 16.38 5.84 -33.66
C LEU A 573 15.93 7.17 -34.29
N THR A 574 15.47 8.12 -33.48
CA THR A 574 15.33 9.52 -33.91
C THR A 574 16.70 10.05 -34.41
N PRO A 575 16.78 10.72 -35.58
CA PRO A 575 18.02 11.29 -36.09
C PRO A 575 18.65 12.32 -35.15
N ASN A 576 19.99 12.40 -35.16
CA ASN A 576 20.75 13.24 -34.23
C ASN A 576 20.37 14.72 -34.30
N ALA A 577 19.97 15.29 -33.16
CA ALA A 577 19.71 16.71 -32.97
C ALA A 577 20.74 17.44 -32.08
N TYR A 578 21.81 16.77 -31.64
CA TYR A 578 22.94 17.41 -30.96
C TYR A 578 23.92 18.04 -31.96
N THR A 579 24.64 19.05 -31.49
CA THR A 579 25.80 19.63 -32.18
C THR A 579 26.98 19.80 -31.22
N ARG A 580 28.19 19.68 -31.74
CA ARG A 580 29.44 19.92 -31.01
C ARG A 580 30.33 20.83 -31.84
N THR A 581 30.53 22.05 -31.37
CA THR A 581 31.35 23.09 -32.02
C THR A 581 32.73 22.53 -32.38
N GLY A 582 33.14 22.67 -33.65
CA GLY A 582 34.40 22.14 -34.17
C GLY A 582 34.46 20.63 -34.43
N TYR A 583 33.35 19.89 -34.28
CA TYR A 583 33.31 18.43 -34.50
C TYR A 583 32.15 18.01 -35.43
N SER A 584 32.33 16.88 -36.11
CA SER A 584 31.32 16.21 -36.94
C SER A 584 30.80 14.94 -36.25
N PHE A 585 29.47 14.77 -36.23
CA PHE A 585 28.82 13.55 -35.74
C PHE A 585 29.12 12.34 -36.64
N LYS A 586 29.29 11.15 -36.05
CA LYS A 586 29.58 9.89 -36.77
C LYS A 586 28.57 8.77 -36.54
N GLY A 587 27.78 8.84 -35.46
CA GLY A 587 26.88 7.78 -35.04
C GLY A 587 26.87 7.59 -33.53
N TRP A 588 26.34 6.46 -33.08
CA TRP A 588 25.99 6.19 -31.69
C TRP A 588 26.78 5.00 -31.13
N ALA A 589 27.47 5.19 -30.01
CA ALA A 589 28.17 4.16 -29.23
C ALA A 589 27.33 3.67 -28.05
N THR A 590 27.60 2.46 -27.54
CA THR A 590 26.97 1.93 -26.31
C THR A 590 27.67 2.33 -25.01
N SER A 591 28.73 3.14 -25.11
CA SER A 591 29.48 3.72 -23.97
C SER A 591 30.11 5.05 -24.38
N ALA A 592 30.43 5.92 -23.42
CA ALA A 592 30.91 7.29 -23.70
C ALA A 592 32.20 7.32 -24.53
N ASP A 593 33.13 6.40 -24.26
CA ASP A 593 34.43 6.28 -24.93
C ASP A 593 34.45 5.16 -25.99
N GLY A 594 33.27 4.73 -26.48
CA GLY A 594 33.13 3.60 -27.41
C GLY A 594 33.12 3.99 -28.89
N ASP A 595 33.45 3.03 -29.75
CA ASP A 595 33.27 3.12 -31.20
C ASP A 595 31.79 3.21 -31.62
N VAL A 596 31.53 3.67 -32.84
CA VAL A 596 30.17 3.69 -33.43
C VAL A 596 29.62 2.27 -33.55
N VAL A 597 28.50 2.00 -32.86
CA VAL A 597 27.75 0.74 -32.92
C VAL A 597 26.51 0.88 -33.81
N TYR A 598 25.86 2.03 -33.80
CA TYR A 598 24.67 2.31 -34.61
C TYR A 598 24.86 3.58 -35.46
N ALA A 599 24.43 3.52 -36.72
CA ALA A 599 24.36 4.69 -37.59
C ALA A 599 23.28 5.68 -37.12
N ASP A 600 23.28 6.89 -37.65
CA ASP A 600 22.17 7.81 -37.43
C ASP A 600 20.88 7.28 -38.08
N GLY A 601 19.73 7.44 -37.40
CA GLY A 601 18.45 6.90 -37.87
C GLY A 601 18.36 5.36 -37.94
N TYR A 602 19.25 4.62 -37.26
CA TYR A 602 19.28 3.15 -37.32
C TYR A 602 17.96 2.50 -36.85
N THR A 603 17.52 1.44 -37.56
CA THR A 603 16.32 0.67 -37.20
C THR A 603 16.69 -0.70 -36.62
N PHE A 604 16.32 -0.94 -35.36
CA PHE A 604 16.15 -2.28 -34.82
C PHE A 604 14.92 -2.90 -35.47
N THR A 605 15.11 -3.97 -36.27
CA THR A 605 14.00 -4.70 -36.90
C THR A 605 13.08 -5.39 -35.88
N LYS A 606 13.62 -5.69 -34.70
CA LYS A 606 12.94 -6.25 -33.54
C LYS A 606 13.62 -5.75 -32.28
N TRP A 607 12.86 -5.37 -31.26
CA TRP A 607 13.37 -5.07 -29.92
C TRP A 607 13.34 -6.33 -29.04
N ASP A 608 14.52 -6.73 -28.58
CA ASP A 608 14.84 -8.01 -27.94
C ASP A 608 15.40 -7.85 -26.52
N ARG A 609 15.24 -6.68 -25.90
CA ARG A 609 15.82 -6.32 -24.59
C ARG A 609 14.76 -5.96 -23.56
N GLU A 610 14.81 -6.54 -22.37
CA GLU A 610 13.92 -6.17 -21.25
C GLU A 610 14.29 -4.85 -20.56
N PHE A 611 15.45 -4.28 -20.89
CA PHE A 611 15.95 -3.03 -20.30
C PHE A 611 16.18 -1.98 -21.39
N GLY A 612 16.00 -0.72 -21.02
CA GLY A 612 16.28 0.41 -21.90
C GLY A 612 17.76 0.49 -22.26
N LEU A 613 18.04 1.02 -23.45
CA LEU A 613 19.41 1.22 -23.95
C LEU A 613 19.81 2.68 -23.77
N LYS A 614 21.03 2.94 -23.29
CA LYS A 614 21.65 4.26 -23.39
C LYS A 614 22.72 4.24 -24.47
N ILE A 615 22.71 5.25 -25.33
CA ILE A 615 23.69 5.45 -26.39
C ILE A 615 24.28 6.87 -26.35
N TYR A 616 25.53 6.97 -26.78
CA TYR A 616 26.39 8.13 -26.64
C TYR A 616 26.83 8.61 -28.03
N ALA A 617 26.77 9.91 -28.28
CA ALA A 617 27.16 10.47 -29.56
C ALA A 617 28.66 10.33 -29.80
N VAL A 618 29.05 9.83 -30.97
CA VAL A 618 30.45 9.74 -31.40
C VAL A 618 30.75 10.91 -32.32
N TRP A 619 31.86 11.58 -32.03
CA TRP A 619 32.29 12.82 -32.68
C TRP A 619 33.72 12.64 -33.22
N SER A 620 34.00 13.21 -34.39
CA SER A 620 35.39 13.41 -34.86
C SER A 620 35.66 14.90 -35.01
N PRO A 621 36.86 15.40 -34.65
CA PRO A 621 37.20 16.80 -34.85
C PRO A 621 37.16 17.16 -36.34
N ASN A 622 36.79 18.40 -36.64
CA ASN A 622 36.81 18.94 -37.99
C ASN A 622 38.24 19.38 -38.35
N THR A 623 38.56 19.36 -39.64
CA THR A 623 39.85 19.79 -40.18
C THR A 623 39.71 21.06 -41.01
N TYR A 624 40.54 22.06 -40.75
CA TYR A 624 40.60 23.34 -41.46
C TYR A 624 41.94 23.47 -42.20
N ALA A 625 42.01 24.33 -43.22
CA ALA A 625 43.24 24.49 -44.03
C ALA A 625 44.21 25.51 -43.43
N ILE A 626 45.50 25.31 -43.64
CA ILE A 626 46.54 26.35 -43.53
C ILE A 626 46.97 26.72 -44.95
N THR A 627 46.81 27.97 -45.34
CA THR A 627 47.33 28.49 -46.61
C THR A 627 48.60 29.28 -46.35
N TYR A 628 49.70 28.86 -46.97
CA TYR A 628 50.97 29.58 -46.95
C TYR A 628 51.12 30.44 -48.21
N HIS A 629 51.60 31.67 -48.04
CA HIS A 629 51.86 32.62 -49.11
C HIS A 629 53.31 33.09 -49.04
N GLY A 630 54.10 32.89 -50.10
CA GLY A 630 55.53 33.26 -50.14
C GLY A 630 55.80 34.77 -50.09
N ASN A 631 54.77 35.59 -50.31
CA ASN A 631 54.74 37.04 -50.10
C ASN A 631 55.85 37.80 -50.87
N GLY A 632 55.87 37.60 -52.18
CA GLY A 632 56.90 38.15 -53.07
C GLY A 632 58.19 37.33 -53.02
N GLU A 633 58.03 36.02 -52.84
CA GLU A 633 59.01 34.98 -53.13
C GLU A 633 59.59 35.10 -54.55
N THR A 634 60.78 34.55 -54.76
CA THR A 634 61.41 34.39 -56.08
C THR A 634 61.49 32.93 -56.52
N SER A 635 61.44 31.98 -55.58
CA SER A 635 61.40 30.53 -55.82
C SER A 635 60.71 29.80 -54.67
N GLY A 636 60.42 28.51 -54.88
CA GLY A 636 59.81 27.63 -53.88
C GLY A 636 58.27 27.64 -53.88
N THR A 637 57.70 26.62 -53.26
CA THR A 637 56.25 26.37 -53.14
C THR A 637 55.96 25.56 -51.88
N MET A 638 54.81 25.75 -51.25
CA MET A 638 54.34 24.92 -50.14
C MET A 638 52.94 24.37 -50.43
N ASP A 639 52.70 23.12 -50.06
CA ASP A 639 51.35 22.54 -50.01
C ASP A 639 50.55 23.16 -48.84
N GLN A 640 49.22 23.12 -48.93
CA GLN A 640 48.36 23.55 -47.81
C GLN A 640 48.50 22.60 -46.62
N GLY A 641 48.63 23.17 -45.42
CA GLY A 641 48.61 22.41 -44.17
C GLY A 641 47.19 22.11 -43.70
N THR A 642 47.06 21.33 -42.63
CA THR A 642 45.79 21.01 -41.99
C THR A 642 45.82 21.34 -40.50
N LEU A 643 44.70 21.85 -39.99
CA LEU A 643 44.43 22.14 -38.58
C LEU A 643 43.31 21.23 -38.10
N THR A 644 43.61 20.22 -37.30
CA THR A 644 42.59 19.44 -36.60
C THR A 644 42.12 20.23 -35.37
N PHE A 645 40.80 20.39 -35.22
CA PHE A 645 40.19 21.08 -34.08
C PHE A 645 40.46 20.35 -32.76
N ASP A 646 40.63 21.11 -31.66
CA ASP A 646 40.97 20.64 -30.30
C ASP A 646 42.35 19.96 -30.18
N GLU A 647 43.07 19.76 -31.28
CA GLU A 647 44.40 19.14 -31.32
C GLU A 647 45.51 20.19 -31.53
N LYS A 648 46.73 19.86 -31.08
CA LYS A 648 47.93 20.64 -31.40
C LYS A 648 48.38 20.33 -32.82
N ASN A 649 48.71 21.37 -33.58
CA ASN A 649 49.12 21.26 -34.97
C ASN A 649 50.51 21.89 -35.15
N GLN A 650 51.33 21.38 -36.07
CA GLN A 650 52.65 21.95 -36.37
C GLN A 650 52.65 22.62 -37.74
N LEU A 651 53.22 23.82 -37.84
CA LEU A 651 53.43 24.50 -39.11
C LEU A 651 54.44 23.72 -39.96
N ALA A 652 54.20 23.69 -41.27
CA ALA A 652 55.15 23.13 -42.23
C ALA A 652 56.41 24.02 -42.29
N LYS A 653 57.54 23.40 -42.60
CA LYS A 653 58.79 24.11 -42.85
C LYS A 653 58.66 25.03 -44.05
N ASN A 654 59.11 26.29 -43.92
CA ASN A 654 59.18 27.20 -45.04
C ASN A 654 60.02 26.60 -46.18
N ALA A 655 59.41 26.48 -47.36
CA ALA A 655 60.04 26.04 -48.60
C ALA A 655 60.05 27.15 -49.69
N TYR A 656 59.62 28.37 -49.35
CA TYR A 656 59.80 29.55 -50.20
C TYR A 656 61.21 30.13 -50.02
N GLU A 657 61.71 30.75 -51.07
CA GLU A 657 62.96 31.50 -51.12
C GLU A 657 62.69 32.89 -51.71
N LYS A 658 63.44 33.89 -51.26
CA LYS A 658 63.37 35.25 -51.78
C LYS A 658 64.78 35.81 -51.91
N THR A 659 65.24 36.02 -53.14
CA THR A 659 66.63 36.38 -53.44
C THR A 659 67.04 37.63 -52.66
N GLY A 660 68.19 37.55 -51.97
CA GLY A 660 68.74 38.65 -51.16
C GLY A 660 67.91 38.99 -49.91
N HIS A 661 67.09 38.06 -49.42
CA HIS A 661 66.32 38.20 -48.18
C HIS A 661 66.46 36.96 -47.28
N THR A 662 66.28 37.13 -45.97
CA THR A 662 66.19 36.06 -44.97
C THR A 662 64.75 35.91 -44.49
N PHE A 663 64.28 34.67 -44.32
CA PHE A 663 62.95 34.36 -43.80
C PHE A 663 62.92 34.51 -42.27
N GLU A 664 62.03 35.34 -41.74
CA GLU A 664 61.91 35.63 -40.30
C GLU A 664 60.77 34.84 -39.62
N GLY A 665 59.74 34.47 -40.38
CA GLY A 665 58.53 33.84 -39.85
C GLY A 665 57.29 34.17 -40.69
N TRP A 666 56.12 33.90 -40.10
CA TRP A 666 54.81 34.05 -40.71
C TRP A 666 54.00 35.18 -40.05
N ALA A 667 53.33 35.98 -40.87
CA ALA A 667 52.37 37.01 -40.48
C ALA A 667 50.93 36.59 -40.85
N LEU A 668 49.94 37.08 -40.11
CA LEU A 668 48.51 36.88 -40.41
C LEU A 668 47.98 37.75 -41.57
N THR A 669 48.79 38.65 -42.12
CA THR A 669 48.44 39.50 -43.28
C THR A 669 49.70 39.81 -44.11
N PRO A 670 49.57 40.17 -45.42
CA PRO A 670 50.73 40.42 -46.30
C PRO A 670 51.77 41.45 -45.82
N ASN A 671 51.35 42.41 -44.99
CA ASN A 671 52.21 43.47 -44.44
C ASN A 671 52.28 43.42 -42.90
N GLY A 672 51.97 42.27 -42.30
CA GLY A 672 52.03 42.08 -40.85
C GLY A 672 53.45 41.90 -40.34
N LYS A 673 53.63 42.04 -39.02
CA LYS A 673 54.81 41.54 -38.31
C LYS A 673 54.77 40.01 -38.23
N VAL A 674 55.91 39.39 -37.90
CA VAL A 674 55.94 37.98 -37.50
C VAL A 674 55.02 37.77 -36.30
N GLU A 675 54.10 36.81 -36.41
CA GLU A 675 53.27 36.27 -35.32
C GLU A 675 53.67 34.81 -34.99
N TYR A 676 54.16 34.03 -35.97
CA TYR A 676 54.62 32.65 -35.79
C TYR A 676 56.01 32.43 -36.40
N THR A 677 56.80 31.58 -35.76
CA THR A 677 58.12 31.15 -36.23
C THR A 677 58.05 29.99 -37.25
N ASN A 678 59.19 29.64 -37.86
CA ASN A 678 59.28 28.47 -38.75
C ASN A 678 59.08 27.16 -37.96
N GLU A 679 58.32 26.22 -38.52
CA GLU A 679 58.06 24.88 -37.93
C GLU A 679 57.40 24.92 -36.53
N GLU A 680 56.73 26.02 -36.18
CA GLU A 680 56.12 26.25 -34.86
C GLU A 680 54.99 25.25 -34.53
N VAL A 681 54.92 24.80 -33.28
CA VAL A 681 53.82 23.97 -32.76
C VAL A 681 52.76 24.85 -32.13
N LEU A 682 51.61 24.94 -32.79
CA LEU A 682 50.42 25.64 -32.31
C LEU A 682 49.76 24.87 -31.15
N ASP A 683 49.14 25.63 -30.24
CA ASP A 683 48.22 25.07 -29.24
C ASP A 683 46.92 24.53 -29.88
N ALA A 684 46.06 23.92 -29.06
CA ALA A 684 44.81 23.28 -29.48
C ALA A 684 43.95 24.21 -30.36
N TRP A 685 43.74 23.84 -31.62
CA TRP A 685 43.06 24.71 -32.58
C TRP A 685 41.57 24.84 -32.27
N ASN A 686 41.12 26.06 -31.95
CA ASN A 686 39.78 26.31 -31.40
C ASN A 686 38.91 27.25 -32.26
N GLN A 687 39.29 27.47 -33.51
CA GLN A 687 38.54 28.29 -34.48
C GLN A 687 37.87 27.40 -35.54
N GLU A 688 36.66 27.75 -35.96
CA GLU A 688 35.94 27.05 -37.03
C GLU A 688 36.29 27.57 -38.44
N THR A 689 37.52 28.07 -38.61
CA THR A 689 38.06 28.63 -39.87
C THR A 689 39.50 28.15 -40.11
N GLY A 690 39.97 28.28 -41.36
CA GLY A 690 41.39 28.08 -41.69
C GLY A 690 42.30 29.22 -41.20
N LEU A 691 43.59 29.07 -41.47
CA LEU A 691 44.66 29.99 -41.09
C LEU A 691 45.45 30.43 -42.34
N GLU A 692 45.52 31.74 -42.57
CA GLU A 692 46.25 32.34 -43.71
C GLU A 692 47.58 32.92 -43.21
N LEU A 693 48.70 32.43 -43.75
CA LEU A 693 50.05 32.78 -43.32
C LEU A 693 50.89 33.36 -44.47
N TYR A 694 51.45 34.55 -44.25
CA TYR A 694 52.24 35.31 -45.22
C TYR A 694 53.69 35.39 -44.75
N ALA A 695 54.63 34.99 -45.60
CA ALA A 695 56.05 34.98 -45.26
C ALA A 695 56.57 36.40 -44.98
N VAL A 696 57.36 36.54 -43.92
CA VAL A 696 58.02 37.80 -43.53
C VAL A 696 59.51 37.69 -43.84
N TRP A 697 60.05 38.73 -44.46
CA TRP A 697 61.37 38.72 -45.10
C TRP A 697 62.19 39.95 -44.70
N SER A 698 63.34 39.74 -44.05
CA SER A 698 64.36 40.79 -43.87
C SER A 698 65.23 40.90 -45.13
N VAL A 699 65.60 42.11 -45.53
CA VAL A 699 66.59 42.32 -46.60
C VAL A 699 67.98 41.94 -46.08
N CYS A 700 68.78 41.25 -46.89
CA CYS A 700 70.15 40.88 -46.51
C CYS A 700 71.13 42.06 -46.68
N ASP A 701 72.04 42.18 -45.72
CA ASP A 701 73.20 43.08 -45.77
C ASP A 701 74.47 42.29 -46.11
N TYR A 702 75.17 42.68 -47.17
CA TYR A 702 76.50 42.14 -47.49
C TYR A 702 77.60 43.05 -46.94
N ASN A 703 78.80 42.49 -46.77
CA ASN A 703 79.98 43.22 -46.28
C ASN A 703 80.92 43.43 -47.46
N VAL A 704 81.46 44.64 -47.62
CA VAL A 704 82.52 44.92 -48.60
C VAL A 704 83.80 45.17 -47.83
N ALA A 705 84.74 44.22 -47.86
CA ALA A 705 85.96 44.23 -47.07
C ALA A 705 87.17 44.63 -47.94
N TYR A 706 87.96 45.60 -47.47
CA TYR A 706 89.10 46.15 -48.22
C TYR A 706 90.43 45.64 -47.66
N HIS A 707 91.18 44.94 -48.51
CA HIS A 707 92.46 44.34 -48.19
C HIS A 707 93.60 45.05 -48.93
N GLY A 708 94.39 45.85 -48.21
CA GLY A 708 95.50 46.62 -48.80
C GLY A 708 96.61 45.83 -49.52
N ASN A 709 96.59 44.49 -49.47
CA ASN A 709 97.39 43.58 -50.31
C ASN A 709 98.87 43.96 -50.48
N GLY A 710 99.64 43.86 -49.40
CA GLY A 710 101.03 44.28 -49.36
C GLY A 710 101.24 45.79 -49.20
N ALA A 711 100.17 46.56 -48.97
CA ALA A 711 100.28 47.93 -48.48
C ALA A 711 101.12 48.02 -47.20
N THR A 712 101.89 49.10 -47.11
CA THR A 712 102.85 49.39 -46.04
C THR A 712 102.29 50.30 -44.96
N LYS A 713 101.18 50.99 -45.24
CA LYS A 713 100.40 51.82 -44.31
C LYS A 713 98.93 51.90 -44.75
N GLY A 714 98.13 52.59 -43.95
CA GLY A 714 96.72 52.84 -44.21
C GLY A 714 95.85 51.66 -43.85
N SER A 715 94.56 51.92 -43.64
CA SER A 715 93.58 50.94 -43.19
C SER A 715 92.18 51.45 -43.51
N MET A 716 91.34 50.56 -44.04
CA MET A 716 89.94 50.84 -44.34
C MET A 716 89.05 49.97 -43.43
N THR A 717 87.88 50.50 -43.08
CA THR A 717 86.77 49.72 -42.52
C THR A 717 86.01 49.07 -43.65
N SER A 718 85.36 47.93 -43.40
CA SER A 718 84.36 47.41 -44.33
C SER A 718 83.18 48.36 -44.47
N ASP A 719 82.60 48.42 -45.66
CA ASP A 719 81.26 48.99 -45.87
C ASP A 719 80.17 47.90 -45.77
N VAL A 720 78.91 48.34 -45.69
CA VAL A 720 77.73 47.46 -45.69
C VAL A 720 76.87 47.77 -46.92
N ALA A 721 76.59 46.74 -47.71
CA ALA A 721 75.83 46.80 -48.95
C ALA A 721 74.49 46.07 -48.80
N THR A 722 73.43 46.81 -48.45
CA THR A 722 72.06 46.29 -48.38
C THR A 722 71.58 45.86 -49.75
N TYR A 723 71.06 44.63 -49.87
CA TYR A 723 70.65 44.05 -51.15
C TYR A 723 69.67 44.94 -51.93
N ASN A 724 69.91 45.03 -53.24
CA ASN A 724 69.15 45.88 -54.17
C ASN A 724 69.13 47.38 -53.81
N GLN A 725 70.12 47.87 -53.06
CA GLN A 725 70.49 49.29 -52.99
C GLN A 725 71.83 49.51 -53.71
N PRO A 726 72.08 50.71 -54.29
CA PRO A 726 73.38 51.05 -54.83
C PRO A 726 74.36 51.39 -53.70
N ILE A 727 75.61 50.91 -53.82
CA ILE A 727 76.73 51.29 -52.95
C ILE A 727 77.85 51.93 -53.78
N THR A 728 78.59 52.86 -53.20
CA THR A 728 79.85 53.38 -53.76
C THR A 728 80.99 52.92 -52.86
N LEU A 729 82.03 52.33 -53.44
CA LEU A 729 83.19 51.85 -52.70
C LEU A 729 83.86 53.00 -51.94
N ALA A 730 84.26 52.77 -50.69
CA ALA A 730 85.08 53.70 -49.95
C ALA A 730 86.40 54.00 -50.67
N LYS A 731 86.80 55.27 -50.65
CA LYS A 731 88.06 55.74 -51.23
C LYS A 731 89.26 55.03 -50.62
N ASN A 732 90.18 54.53 -51.45
CA ASN A 732 91.38 53.86 -50.97
C ASN A 732 92.22 54.74 -50.03
N THR A 733 92.47 54.25 -48.81
CA THR A 733 93.37 54.88 -47.82
C THR A 733 94.69 54.13 -47.63
N HIS A 734 94.87 52.96 -48.27
CA HIS A 734 96.11 52.20 -48.18
C HIS A 734 97.24 52.86 -48.99
N GLU A 735 98.47 52.79 -48.45
CA GLU A 735 99.71 53.25 -49.11
C GLU A 735 100.71 52.09 -49.23
N ARG A 736 101.18 51.78 -50.43
CA ARG A 736 102.32 50.88 -50.68
C ARG A 736 103.51 51.68 -51.22
N LYS A 737 104.55 51.88 -50.41
CA LYS A 737 105.73 52.68 -50.82
C LYS A 737 106.34 52.13 -52.11
N GLY A 738 106.49 52.99 -53.13
CA GLY A 738 107.12 52.65 -54.41
C GLY A 738 106.17 52.06 -55.46
N TYR A 739 104.86 52.02 -55.19
CA TYR A 739 103.84 51.52 -56.10
C TYR A 739 102.74 52.56 -56.28
N THR A 740 102.00 52.46 -57.38
CA THR A 740 100.77 53.21 -57.66
C THR A 740 99.57 52.27 -57.51
N PHE A 741 98.53 52.73 -56.81
CA PHE A 741 97.27 52.02 -56.70
C PHE A 741 96.52 52.04 -58.05
N MET A 742 96.10 50.87 -58.53
CA MET A 742 95.43 50.72 -59.83
C MET A 742 93.91 50.51 -59.72
N GLY A 743 93.44 50.03 -58.56
CA GLY A 743 92.06 49.61 -58.34
C GLY A 743 91.99 48.35 -57.47
N TRP A 744 90.81 47.74 -57.42
CA TRP A 744 90.48 46.58 -56.61
C TRP A 744 90.20 45.34 -57.48
N ALA A 745 90.58 44.17 -56.99
CA ALA A 745 90.24 42.86 -57.55
C ALA A 745 89.49 42.01 -56.51
N THR A 746 88.66 41.06 -56.93
CA THR A 746 87.97 40.11 -56.03
C THR A 746 88.89 39.01 -55.47
N SER A 747 90.14 38.97 -55.93
CA SER A 747 91.16 38.05 -55.40
C SER A 747 92.54 38.71 -55.36
N LYS A 748 93.38 38.22 -54.44
CA LYS A 748 94.67 38.82 -54.09
C LYS A 748 95.64 39.01 -55.27
N ASP A 749 95.62 38.09 -56.21
CA ASP A 749 96.53 38.03 -57.35
C ASP A 749 95.78 38.19 -58.70
N GLY A 750 94.57 38.78 -58.67
CA GLY A 750 93.71 39.03 -59.84
C GLY A 750 93.95 40.38 -60.54
N ASP A 751 93.34 40.54 -61.72
CA ASP A 751 93.30 41.80 -62.45
C ASP A 751 92.34 42.83 -61.80
N VAL A 752 92.50 44.12 -62.12
CA VAL A 752 91.60 45.17 -61.62
C VAL A 752 90.19 45.01 -62.20
N GLU A 753 89.21 44.78 -61.32
CA GLU A 753 87.79 44.69 -61.63
C GLU A 753 87.05 46.00 -61.33
N TYR A 754 87.43 46.69 -60.24
CA TYR A 754 86.79 47.94 -59.80
C TYR A 754 87.82 49.07 -59.66
N THR A 755 87.43 50.29 -60.03
CA THR A 755 88.24 51.49 -59.81
C THR A 755 88.22 51.95 -58.35
N ASP A 756 89.04 52.95 -57.99
CA ASP A 756 88.78 53.73 -56.77
C ASP A 756 87.37 54.35 -56.86
N GLU A 757 86.68 54.46 -55.72
CA GLU A 757 85.34 55.07 -55.59
C GLU A 757 84.28 54.55 -56.62
N HIS A 758 84.37 53.28 -57.02
CA HIS A 758 83.45 52.66 -57.98
C HIS A 758 82.02 52.47 -57.43
N ALA A 759 80.99 52.63 -58.26
CA ALA A 759 79.60 52.36 -57.87
C ALA A 759 79.20 50.92 -58.27
N ILE A 760 78.59 50.18 -57.33
CA ILE A 760 78.14 48.79 -57.51
C ILE A 760 76.68 48.69 -57.06
N ASP A 761 75.83 48.02 -57.84
CA ASP A 761 74.48 47.67 -57.40
C ASP A 761 74.51 46.39 -56.55
N ALA A 762 74.05 46.46 -55.30
CA ALA A 762 74.14 45.33 -54.36
C ALA A 762 73.24 44.12 -54.72
N TYR A 763 72.40 44.19 -55.77
CA TYR A 763 71.69 43.00 -56.27
C TYR A 763 72.62 42.00 -56.99
N LEU A 764 73.81 42.44 -57.43
CA LEU A 764 74.84 41.58 -58.01
C LEU A 764 75.59 40.77 -56.95
N LEU A 765 75.47 41.13 -55.67
CA LEU A 765 76.10 40.43 -54.56
C LEU A 765 75.24 39.25 -54.10
N THR A 766 75.87 38.08 -54.00
CA THR A 766 75.28 36.84 -53.46
C THR A 766 75.97 36.39 -52.16
N ASN A 767 77.01 37.10 -51.75
CA ASN A 767 77.87 36.86 -50.60
C ASN A 767 78.59 38.18 -50.20
N HIS A 768 79.40 38.14 -49.15
CA HIS A 768 80.33 39.23 -48.82
C HIS A 768 81.41 39.37 -49.91
N LEU A 769 81.82 40.60 -50.20
CA LEU A 769 82.77 40.97 -51.25
C LEU A 769 84.13 41.34 -50.65
N ASP A 770 85.13 40.48 -50.80
CA ASP A 770 86.51 40.79 -50.45
C ASP A 770 87.23 41.47 -51.62
N LEU A 771 87.70 42.70 -51.42
CA LEU A 771 88.41 43.51 -52.41
C LEU A 771 89.88 43.67 -52.05
N TYR A 772 90.76 43.26 -52.96
CA TYR A 772 92.21 43.29 -52.80
C TYR A 772 92.82 44.42 -53.63
N ALA A 773 93.63 45.27 -53.00
CA ALA A 773 94.26 46.39 -53.68
C ALA A 773 95.30 45.91 -54.71
N ILE A 774 95.21 46.37 -55.95
CA ILE A 774 96.16 46.06 -57.01
C ILE A 774 97.15 47.21 -57.19
N TRP A 775 98.42 46.86 -57.26
CA TRP A 775 99.55 47.77 -57.12
C TRP A 775 100.53 47.62 -58.29
N ASN A 776 100.63 48.64 -59.14
CA ASN A 776 101.67 48.68 -60.17
C ASN A 776 102.97 49.26 -59.58
N ALA A 777 104.10 48.60 -59.80
CA ALA A 777 105.39 49.08 -59.29
C ALA A 777 105.87 50.30 -60.08
N ASN A 778 106.27 51.36 -59.38
CA ASN A 778 106.71 52.60 -60.02
C ASN A 778 108.05 52.38 -60.74
N THR A 779 108.23 53.03 -61.89
CA THR A 779 109.50 53.00 -62.62
C THR A 779 110.19 54.36 -62.54
N TYR A 780 111.47 54.33 -62.19
CA TYR A 780 112.33 55.48 -61.93
C TYR A 780 113.48 55.52 -62.94
N THR A 781 114.04 56.71 -63.17
CA THR A 781 115.20 56.90 -64.05
C THR A 781 116.51 56.97 -63.29
N ILE A 782 117.57 56.42 -63.88
CA ILE A 782 118.97 56.57 -63.44
C ILE A 782 119.70 57.38 -64.50
N THR A 783 120.06 58.62 -64.17
CA THR A 783 120.72 59.56 -65.09
C THR A 783 122.21 59.66 -64.75
N TYR A 784 123.08 59.38 -65.72
CA TYR A 784 124.53 59.51 -65.55
C TYR A 784 125.04 60.87 -66.05
N ASP A 785 126.06 61.40 -65.38
CA ASP A 785 126.70 62.68 -65.69
C ASP A 785 128.23 62.49 -65.60
N GLY A 786 128.92 62.70 -66.71
CA GLY A 786 130.37 62.53 -66.80
C GLY A 786 131.18 63.51 -65.92
N ASN A 787 130.55 64.52 -65.31
CA ASN A 787 131.15 65.43 -64.34
C ASN A 787 132.47 66.08 -64.83
N GLY A 788 132.38 66.78 -65.95
CA GLY A 788 133.54 67.37 -66.63
C GLY A 788 134.47 66.30 -67.23
N ALA A 789 133.94 65.14 -67.60
CA ALA A 789 134.56 64.25 -68.57
C ALA A 789 134.86 65.01 -69.88
N THR A 790 135.92 64.59 -70.58
CA THR A 790 136.35 65.16 -71.85
C THR A 790 135.76 64.45 -73.06
N THR A 791 135.39 63.17 -72.90
CA THR A 791 134.87 62.29 -73.96
C THR A 791 133.88 61.27 -73.37
N GLY A 792 133.06 60.66 -74.23
CA GLY A 792 132.09 59.62 -73.87
C GLY A 792 130.69 60.14 -73.52
N SER A 793 129.72 59.21 -73.48
CA SER A 793 128.30 59.46 -73.20
C SER A 793 127.59 58.19 -72.75
N MET A 794 126.63 58.30 -71.83
CA MET A 794 125.80 57.19 -71.34
C MET A 794 124.32 57.54 -71.48
N ASP A 795 123.52 56.54 -71.88
CA ASP A 795 122.07 56.64 -71.87
C ASP A 795 121.51 56.59 -70.44
N GLN A 796 120.28 57.07 -70.25
CA GLN A 796 119.57 56.90 -68.99
C GLN A 796 119.16 55.43 -68.80
N GLY A 797 119.41 54.88 -67.60
CA GLY A 797 118.79 53.63 -67.19
C GLY A 797 117.36 53.85 -66.71
N THR A 798 116.51 52.84 -66.81
CA THR A 798 115.23 52.78 -66.10
C THR A 798 115.24 51.59 -65.14
N VAL A 799 114.53 51.71 -64.03
CA VAL A 799 114.46 50.71 -62.98
C VAL A 799 113.10 50.74 -62.30
N THR A 800 112.46 49.58 -62.21
CA THR A 800 111.19 49.42 -61.49
C THR A 800 111.45 49.15 -60.01
N PHE A 801 110.62 49.72 -59.13
CA PHE A 801 110.74 49.55 -57.68
C PHE A 801 110.71 48.07 -57.26
N ASP A 802 111.39 47.77 -56.15
CA ASP A 802 111.65 46.42 -55.60
C ASP A 802 112.34 45.41 -56.54
N ASN A 803 112.59 45.74 -57.81
CA ASN A 803 113.28 44.86 -58.74
C ASN A 803 114.81 45.01 -58.66
N LYS A 804 115.52 43.98 -59.14
CA LYS A 804 116.98 44.00 -59.23
C LYS A 804 117.44 45.04 -60.27
N ALA A 805 118.44 45.84 -59.90
CA ALA A 805 119.03 46.87 -60.75
C ALA A 805 120.54 46.66 -60.89
N VAL A 806 121.12 47.17 -61.98
CA VAL A 806 122.58 47.24 -62.16
C VAL A 806 122.90 48.60 -62.79
N LEU A 807 123.88 49.32 -62.25
CA LEU A 807 124.36 50.54 -62.88
C LEU A 807 125.01 50.22 -64.23
N ALA A 808 124.81 51.09 -65.21
CA ALA A 808 125.47 50.97 -66.50
C ALA A 808 126.98 51.21 -66.33
N LYS A 809 127.78 50.47 -67.11
CA LYS A 809 129.25 50.61 -67.14
C LYS A 809 129.64 52.01 -67.59
N ASN A 810 130.57 52.64 -66.87
CA ASN A 810 131.09 53.95 -67.26
C ASN A 810 131.74 53.92 -68.65
N THR A 811 131.20 54.71 -69.58
CA THR A 811 131.77 54.99 -70.91
C THR A 811 132.41 56.39 -71.02
N TYR A 812 132.32 57.22 -69.98
CA TYR A 812 132.98 58.52 -69.95
C TYR A 812 134.49 58.37 -69.75
N GLU A 813 135.23 59.33 -70.27
CA GLU A 813 136.68 59.46 -70.08
C GLU A 813 137.05 60.91 -69.73
N LYS A 814 138.08 61.09 -68.89
CA LYS A 814 138.58 62.40 -68.49
C LYS A 814 140.10 62.43 -68.61
N ALA A 815 140.61 63.19 -69.57
CA ALA A 815 142.03 63.23 -69.91
C ALA A 815 142.92 63.55 -68.68
N GLY A 816 143.92 62.69 -68.42
CA GLY A 816 144.80 62.77 -67.24
C GLY A 816 144.30 62.03 -65.99
N TYR A 817 143.02 61.62 -65.94
CA TYR A 817 142.39 61.02 -64.76
C TYR A 817 142.06 59.51 -64.94
N VAL A 818 141.58 58.89 -63.87
CA VAL A 818 141.08 57.52 -63.72
C VAL A 818 139.69 57.60 -63.06
N PHE A 819 138.70 56.90 -63.60
CA PHE A 819 137.36 56.80 -63.01
C PHE A 819 137.40 56.00 -61.69
N LYS A 820 136.60 56.43 -60.70
CA LYS A 820 136.55 55.80 -59.36
C LYS A 820 135.17 55.30 -58.95
N GLY A 821 134.12 55.73 -59.63
CA GLY A 821 132.74 55.38 -59.32
C GLY A 821 131.81 56.58 -59.43
N TRP A 822 130.60 56.38 -58.92
CA TRP A 822 129.46 57.29 -59.03
C TRP A 822 129.12 57.91 -57.67
N ALA A 823 128.80 59.20 -57.67
CA ALA A 823 128.34 59.96 -56.51
C ALA A 823 126.98 60.62 -56.80
N THR A 824 126.15 60.89 -55.78
CA THR A 824 124.80 61.46 -55.97
C THR A 824 124.79 62.99 -56.04
N SER A 825 125.92 63.65 -55.77
CA SER A 825 126.12 65.06 -56.13
C SER A 825 127.52 65.28 -56.70
N LYS A 826 127.68 66.36 -57.48
CA LYS A 826 128.84 66.63 -58.32
C LYS A 826 130.19 66.60 -57.59
N ASP A 827 130.21 67.07 -56.36
CA ASP A 827 131.42 67.31 -55.57
C ASP A 827 131.47 66.42 -54.30
N SER A 828 130.79 65.26 -54.34
CA SER A 828 130.72 64.29 -53.24
C SER A 828 131.53 63.01 -53.49
N ASP A 829 131.89 62.31 -52.42
CA ASP A 829 132.65 61.05 -52.47
C ASP A 829 131.91 59.93 -53.23
N VAL A 830 132.67 58.95 -53.71
CA VAL A 830 132.14 57.75 -54.39
C VAL A 830 131.16 57.00 -53.47
N LEU A 831 129.88 57.00 -53.84
CA LEU A 831 128.81 56.30 -53.13
C LEU A 831 128.52 54.92 -53.75
N TYR A 832 128.66 54.80 -55.07
CA TYR A 832 128.45 53.55 -55.81
C TYR A 832 129.63 53.23 -56.72
N LYS A 833 129.92 51.95 -56.90
CA LYS A 833 130.99 51.48 -57.80
C LYS A 833 130.51 51.46 -59.26
N ASP A 834 131.44 51.32 -60.19
CA ASP A 834 131.08 51.00 -61.58
C ASP A 834 130.35 49.64 -61.64
N GLU A 835 129.42 49.50 -62.57
CA GLU A 835 128.61 48.27 -62.77
C GLU A 835 127.94 47.72 -61.49
N GLN A 836 127.69 48.59 -60.48
CA GLN A 836 127.15 48.15 -59.19
C GLN A 836 125.74 47.58 -59.32
N ALA A 837 125.57 46.32 -58.91
CA ALA A 837 124.27 45.70 -58.72
C ALA A 837 123.61 46.13 -57.40
N PHE A 838 122.29 46.29 -57.43
CA PHE A 838 121.40 46.36 -56.27
C PHE A 838 120.41 45.21 -56.40
N ASP A 839 120.38 44.29 -55.45
CA ASP A 839 119.46 43.14 -55.53
C ASP A 839 117.98 43.55 -55.40
N VAL A 840 117.71 44.72 -54.82
CA VAL A 840 116.38 45.36 -54.71
C VAL A 840 116.56 46.88 -54.86
N TRP A 841 115.87 47.51 -55.81
CA TRP A 841 115.85 48.96 -55.96
C TRP A 841 114.80 49.62 -55.06
N ASN A 842 115.28 50.26 -53.99
CA ASN A 842 114.43 50.86 -52.95
C ASN A 842 114.38 52.40 -52.97
N LYS A 843 114.76 53.05 -54.09
CA LYS A 843 114.66 54.51 -54.24
C LYS A 843 113.29 54.87 -54.81
N ASP A 844 112.62 55.77 -54.11
CA ASP A 844 111.29 56.31 -54.38
C ASP A 844 111.31 57.57 -55.25
N SER A 845 112.45 57.89 -55.84
CA SER A 845 112.67 58.98 -56.79
C SER A 845 113.75 58.65 -57.81
N ASP A 846 113.78 59.41 -58.90
CA ASP A 846 114.83 59.37 -59.92
C ASP A 846 116.20 59.73 -59.33
N VAL A 847 117.24 59.01 -59.76
CA VAL A 847 118.60 59.16 -59.24
C VAL A 847 119.52 59.71 -60.31
N LYS A 848 120.09 60.89 -60.07
CA LYS A 848 121.21 61.41 -60.87
C LYS A 848 122.55 61.02 -60.22
N LEU A 849 123.46 60.51 -61.04
CA LEU A 849 124.79 60.05 -60.67
C LEU A 849 125.87 60.84 -61.42
N PHE A 850 126.90 61.27 -60.70
CA PHE A 850 128.03 62.05 -61.21
C PHE A 850 129.31 61.23 -61.12
N ALA A 851 130.13 61.25 -62.16
CA ALA A 851 131.39 60.51 -62.21
C ALA A 851 132.47 61.14 -61.31
N VAL A 852 133.28 60.29 -60.65
CA VAL A 852 134.38 60.71 -59.75
C VAL A 852 135.75 60.27 -60.31
N TRP A 853 136.78 61.10 -60.14
CA TRP A 853 138.01 61.09 -60.95
C TRP A 853 139.31 61.37 -60.16
N GLU A 854 140.42 60.64 -60.41
CA GLU A 854 141.75 60.79 -59.75
C GLU A 854 142.95 60.77 -60.75
N VAL A 855 144.13 61.32 -60.42
CA VAL A 855 145.30 61.59 -61.33
C VAL A 855 146.37 60.46 -61.38
N LYS A 856 147.33 60.48 -62.35
CA LYS A 856 148.37 59.43 -62.66
C LYS A 856 149.84 59.93 -62.52
N GLN A 857 150.85 59.05 -62.24
CA GLN A 857 152.31 59.40 -62.06
C GLN A 857 153.36 58.28 -62.46
N ASN A 858 154.70 58.55 -62.44
CA ASN A 858 155.82 57.66 -62.89
C ASN A 858 157.25 57.97 -62.26
N PRO A 859 158.33 57.12 -62.38
CA PRO A 859 159.60 57.16 -61.56
C PRO A 859 160.95 57.69 -62.19
N SER A 860 162.12 57.56 -61.49
CA SER A 860 163.36 58.42 -61.56
C SER A 860 164.78 57.76 -61.37
N ILE A 861 165.92 58.50 -61.57
CA ILE A 861 167.37 58.21 -61.24
C ILE A 861 168.16 59.53 -60.84
N ASP A 862 169.38 59.44 -60.23
CA ASP A 862 169.92 60.29 -59.11
C ASP A 862 171.46 60.66 -59.13
N THR A 863 172.00 61.49 -58.19
CA THR A 863 173.47 61.66 -57.84
C THR A 863 173.78 62.42 -56.49
N PRO A 864 174.92 62.20 -55.75
CA PRO A 864 175.03 62.52 -54.28
C PRO A 864 176.30 63.25 -53.71
N GLN A 865 176.28 63.77 -52.45
CA GLN A 865 177.46 63.88 -51.53
C GLN A 865 177.20 64.31 -50.03
N ASN A 866 177.80 63.56 -49.05
CA ASN A 866 178.35 63.87 -47.68
C ASN A 866 177.75 64.95 -46.70
N ASN A 867 177.86 64.90 -45.34
CA ASN A 867 178.77 64.18 -44.40
C ASN A 867 178.30 64.10 -42.89
N ASN A 868 178.81 63.12 -42.11
CA ASN A 868 178.94 62.99 -40.61
C ASN A 868 177.77 62.72 -39.60
N ASN A 869 177.92 61.61 -38.83
CA ASN A 869 177.63 61.34 -37.38
C ASN A 869 176.19 61.40 -36.76
N ASP A 870 175.78 60.60 -35.75
CA ASP A 870 176.34 59.41 -35.03
C ASP A 870 175.22 58.56 -34.32
N LYS A 871 175.52 57.29 -33.97
CA LYS A 871 174.91 56.35 -32.96
C LYS A 871 173.37 56.06 -32.81
N ASN A 872 173.02 54.80 -33.14
CA ASN A 872 172.64 53.69 -32.20
C ASN A 872 171.17 53.37 -31.75
N THR A 873 170.93 52.05 -31.58
CA THR A 873 169.98 51.32 -30.67
C THR A 873 168.43 51.32 -30.86
N THR A 874 167.94 50.22 -31.47
CA THR A 874 167.02 49.16 -30.91
C THR A 874 165.66 49.43 -30.23
N ASN A 875 164.70 48.55 -30.58
CA ASN A 875 163.84 47.71 -29.71
C ASN A 875 162.41 48.12 -29.21
N THR A 876 161.46 47.25 -29.61
CA THR A 876 160.44 46.54 -28.78
C THR A 876 159.11 47.17 -28.29
N THR A 877 158.03 46.45 -28.63
CA THR A 877 156.87 46.05 -27.78
C THR A 877 155.76 47.04 -27.42
N ASN A 878 154.62 46.45 -27.00
CA ASN A 878 153.67 46.95 -26.00
C ASN A 878 152.70 48.07 -26.45
N LYS A 879 151.48 48.21 -25.91
CA LYS A 879 150.56 47.33 -25.12
C LYS A 879 149.21 48.09 -24.96
N ALA A 880 148.16 47.42 -24.46
CA ALA A 880 147.09 48.02 -23.63
C ALA A 880 146.23 49.13 -24.30
N ASN A 881 145.00 49.51 -23.94
CA ASN A 881 143.94 49.18 -22.97
C ASN A 881 142.77 50.16 -23.34
N ASN A 882 141.53 50.16 -22.80
CA ASN A 882 140.81 49.33 -21.83
C ASN A 882 139.29 49.54 -22.01
N GLN A 883 138.46 48.66 -21.40
CA GLN A 883 137.13 48.94 -20.78
C GLN A 883 135.99 49.52 -21.65
N THR A 884 134.69 49.20 -21.48
CA THR A 884 133.93 48.21 -20.66
C THR A 884 132.70 47.77 -21.51
N SER A 885 132.16 46.54 -21.54
CA SER A 885 131.77 45.55 -20.51
C SER A 885 130.62 45.99 -19.56
N PRO A 886 129.82 45.09 -18.94
CA PRO A 886 129.78 43.60 -19.07
C PRO A 886 128.38 42.91 -19.08
N THR A 887 128.32 41.63 -19.51
CA THR A 887 127.45 40.51 -18.98
C THR A 887 125.91 40.57 -19.11
N ASN A 888 125.11 39.48 -19.05
CA ASN A 888 125.28 38.00 -18.96
C ASN A 888 124.06 37.32 -19.68
N ASN A 889 124.11 36.13 -20.31
CA ASN A 889 124.20 34.75 -19.76
C ASN A 889 122.98 34.40 -18.86
N VAL A 890 122.15 33.34 -19.00
CA VAL A 890 122.38 31.87 -19.12
C VAL A 890 121.05 31.21 -19.65
N GLN A 891 121.04 30.40 -20.73
CA GLN A 891 120.97 28.91 -20.81
C GLN A 891 119.73 28.15 -20.23
N SER A 892 119.16 27.24 -21.06
CA SER A 892 118.35 26.02 -20.75
C SER A 892 116.99 26.12 -20.04
N GLY A 893 116.05 25.21 -20.40
CA GLY A 893 114.82 24.95 -19.63
C GLY A 893 113.70 24.26 -20.42
N ASP A 894 113.72 22.92 -20.46
CA ASP A 894 112.56 22.09 -20.83
C ASP A 894 111.67 21.87 -19.59
N THR A 895 110.34 21.84 -19.69
CA THR A 895 109.49 20.91 -18.90
C THR A 895 108.01 20.90 -19.30
N THR A 896 107.40 19.72 -19.09
CA THR A 896 106.04 19.32 -19.45
C THR A 896 105.04 19.41 -18.28
N SER A 897 103.76 19.13 -18.57
CA SER A 897 102.66 18.76 -17.63
C SER A 897 101.90 19.93 -16.97
N ALA A 898 100.64 20.18 -17.33
CA ALA A 898 99.40 19.57 -16.75
C ALA A 898 98.86 20.40 -15.54
N ILE A 899 97.66 20.28 -14.98
CA ILE A 899 96.44 19.44 -15.12
C ILE A 899 95.22 20.40 -14.87
N THR A 900 93.92 20.10 -15.04
CA THR A 900 93.17 18.83 -15.13
C THR A 900 91.91 18.97 -16.02
N TRP A 901 91.45 17.85 -16.57
CA TRP A 901 90.06 17.54 -16.94
C TRP A 901 89.06 17.65 -15.77
N ILE A 902 87.75 17.76 -16.07
CA ILE A 902 86.75 16.67 -15.87
C ILE A 902 85.38 17.11 -16.42
N ALA A 903 84.74 16.22 -17.19
CA ALA A 903 83.30 16.25 -17.47
C ALA A 903 82.67 14.99 -16.89
N CYS A 904 81.45 15.06 -16.36
CA CYS A 904 80.71 13.87 -15.98
C CYS A 904 79.19 14.12 -15.97
N LEU A 905 78.43 13.26 -16.66
CA LEU A 905 77.04 13.04 -16.31
C LEU A 905 76.99 12.32 -14.95
N MET A 906 75.94 12.53 -14.16
CA MET A 906 74.99 11.44 -13.92
C MET A 906 73.65 11.90 -13.35
N VAL A 907 72.64 11.05 -13.57
CA VAL A 907 71.28 11.12 -13.05
C VAL A 907 71.21 10.34 -11.74
N SER A 908 70.48 10.80 -10.71
CA SER A 908 69.52 9.96 -9.95
C SER A 908 68.86 10.62 -8.72
N LEU A 909 67.52 10.54 -8.71
CA LEU A 909 66.60 10.17 -7.61
C LEU A 909 66.85 10.57 -6.13
N GLY A 910 65.80 11.16 -5.53
CA GLY A 910 65.51 11.05 -4.08
C GLY A 910 64.69 12.24 -3.54
N ALA A 911 63.62 12.07 -2.74
CA ALA A 911 62.90 10.85 -2.39
C ALA A 911 61.45 11.14 -1.92
N ILE A 912 60.66 10.07 -1.90
CA ILE A 912 59.29 9.88 -1.38
C ILE A 912 58.97 10.64 -0.07
N VAL A 913 57.75 11.19 0.02
CA VAL A 913 57.00 11.27 1.30
C VAL A 913 55.58 10.72 1.09
N ILE A 914 55.17 9.76 1.92
CA ILE A 914 53.81 9.20 1.95
C ILE A 914 53.06 9.74 3.17
N LEU A 915 51.83 10.22 2.99
CA LEU A 915 50.86 10.38 4.08
C LEU A 915 49.47 9.87 3.65
N ARG A 916 48.87 8.98 4.47
CA ARG A 916 47.61 8.29 4.16
C ARG A 916 46.81 7.92 5.41
N LYS A 917 45.86 8.78 5.83
CA LYS A 917 44.75 8.52 6.79
C LYS A 917 43.62 9.52 6.46
N ARG A 918 42.34 9.22 6.17
CA ARG A 918 41.39 8.09 6.33
C ARG A 918 40.34 8.37 7.45
N LYS A 919 39.04 8.29 7.09
CA LYS A 919 37.79 8.46 7.90
C LYS A 919 37.41 9.91 8.27
N SER A 920 36.12 10.31 8.36
CA SER A 920 34.85 9.61 8.01
C SER A 920 33.57 10.48 8.11
N LEU A 921 32.50 10.01 7.44
CA LEU A 921 31.07 10.03 7.82
C LEU A 921 30.23 11.33 7.68
N LYS A 922 29.03 11.12 7.10
CA LYS A 922 27.82 11.99 7.07
C LYS A 922 27.99 13.30 6.27
N LYS A 923 27.02 13.71 5.47
CA LYS A 923 25.57 13.52 5.61
C LYS A 923 24.92 12.74 4.48
#